data_AF-A0A1H9KRT4-F1
#
_entry.id   AF-A0A1H9KRT4-F1
#
_cell.length_a   1.000
_cell.length_b   1.000
_cell.length_c   1.000
_cell.angle_alpha   90.00
_cell.angle_beta   90.00
_cell.angle_gamma   90.00
#
_symmetry.space_group_name_H-M   'P 1'
#
loop_
_entity.id
_entity.type
_entity.pdbx_description
1 polymer ?
#
loop_
_entity_poly.entity_id
_entity_poly.type
_entity_poly.pdbx_seq_one_letter_code
_entity_poly.pdbx_strand_id
1 'polypeptide(L)'
;MSAREPVPASVGQEALWFVDQLDRSSARYPARYSMVFAFRYRGDLVVPALERALNQVVARHGALRTTFAEPDGRLLQTVADDLVVRLVAEDVPERALRERLTLEEERGFDLERGPLFRAVLLRQAERDHVLVLAVHHAVFDGRSLDVLMDELREFYAAEVGGRAAAVAPSPAQYADFAAEEREWLETAGSREQLDFWRRTLKGAGPLHLPRRRREAPVSPAAGATVAFEVGEEVTAALRDLSTAERVTPFMFLHAVFHLVLARASGQRETVVGSPMSNRHEVGSQNAIGYFVNMVALRVDSAGDRRFRDLLRRVRGVALDAYENQDYPFARLVAHLEAARDGRPSDLFDTVLSFEHGSADPAGWPGLDVASVSIEEASAKFDVQVSVVWAQERLEGAITFRTALFDRPAVESLAEHFVTVLTRVVADPDVRLAALLPAPREAAARPVVRVAPARRGPARPPRTAREEVLCGLFAEVLGARSVGVDDGFFDLGGHSLLAGRLASRVRSALGVEMAVQWLFESPTPAGLAGRLDDPAPDSLAALLPLRAGGDLDPVFFLPPIGGLSWSYARFLPHIPRGHPVYGLQATGFAGDDRPGSFGELAETYLGLIRAVCPDGRCSVMGWSFGGVVAHEIAVRLAESGGEVRNLVLFDSVPAVRREVADEVPEDWLEDIRESIRGSGGAASGELTDAVFHDLSDIATHSLRLVWSHRSRVFGGRAVSFETDDSRAERDAAGVAWADLVTGGVETHRLLCTHEEVMNAAVVRRTGPVVAAAMRGNR
;
A
#
# COMPACT_ATOMS: atom_id res chain seq x y z
N MET A 1 -38.10 1.28 -3.52
CA MET A 1 -37.02 0.45 -2.95
C MET A 1 -36.32 -0.21 -4.11
N SER A 2 -35.15 0.28 -4.49
CA SER A 2 -34.28 -0.43 -5.42
C SER A 2 -32.89 -0.37 -4.84
N ALA A 3 -32.63 -1.27 -3.89
CA ALA A 3 -31.28 -1.55 -3.43
C ALA A 3 -30.38 -1.80 -4.65
N ARG A 4 -29.11 -1.38 -4.59
CA ARG A 4 -28.11 -1.86 -5.53
C ARG A 4 -28.15 -3.39 -5.58
N GLU A 5 -27.89 -3.96 -6.76
CA GLU A 5 -27.85 -5.42 -6.92
C GLU A 5 -26.90 -6.04 -5.87
N PRO A 6 -27.27 -7.18 -5.26
CA PRO A 6 -26.41 -7.87 -4.32
C PRO A 6 -25.05 -8.17 -4.96
N VAL A 7 -23.97 -7.78 -4.28
CA VAL A 7 -22.59 -8.05 -4.73
C VAL A 7 -21.94 -9.11 -3.84
N PRO A 8 -20.91 -9.83 -4.32
CA PRO A 8 -20.18 -10.76 -3.47
C PRO A 8 -19.61 -10.10 -2.21
N ALA A 9 -19.68 -10.80 -1.07
CA ALA A 9 -18.93 -10.41 0.11
C ALA A 9 -17.43 -10.68 -0.10
N SER A 10 -16.55 -9.96 0.60
CA SER A 10 -15.10 -10.27 0.60
C SER A 10 -14.83 -11.60 1.32
N VAL A 11 -13.66 -12.18 1.11
CA VAL A 11 -13.25 -13.41 1.81
C VAL A 11 -13.19 -13.17 3.32
N GLY A 12 -12.72 -12.00 3.73
CA GLY A 12 -12.71 -11.60 5.14
C GLY A 12 -14.11 -11.55 5.76
N GLN A 13 -15.09 -11.02 5.01
CA GLN A 13 -16.49 -11.01 5.43
C GLN A 13 -17.11 -12.40 5.50
N GLU A 14 -16.81 -13.28 4.53
CA GLU A 14 -17.22 -14.70 4.58
C GLU A 14 -16.73 -15.40 5.85
N ALA A 15 -15.48 -15.17 6.23
CA ALA A 15 -14.92 -15.74 7.45
C ALA A 15 -15.64 -15.24 8.71
N LEU A 16 -15.89 -13.93 8.80
CA LEU A 16 -16.61 -13.35 9.94
C LEU A 16 -18.08 -13.79 10.01
N TRP A 17 -18.75 -13.90 8.87
CA TRP A 17 -20.10 -14.46 8.77
C TRP A 17 -20.15 -15.89 9.28
N PHE A 18 -19.22 -16.75 8.84
CA PHE A 18 -19.17 -18.14 9.27
C PHE A 18 -18.98 -18.26 10.79
N VAL A 19 -18.09 -17.46 11.37
CA VAL A 19 -17.88 -17.47 12.82
C VAL A 19 -19.10 -16.95 13.58
N ASP A 20 -19.78 -15.91 13.08
CA ASP A 20 -21.02 -15.40 13.68
C ASP A 20 -22.12 -16.47 13.71
N GLN A 21 -22.31 -17.21 12.61
CA GLN A 21 -23.29 -18.29 12.53
C GLN A 21 -22.99 -19.43 13.51
N LEU A 22 -21.70 -19.80 13.67
CA LEU A 22 -21.28 -20.78 14.68
C LEU A 22 -21.58 -20.29 16.10
N ASP A 23 -21.28 -19.03 16.41
CA ASP A 23 -21.50 -18.46 17.75
C ASP A 23 -23.00 -18.40 18.09
N ARG A 24 -23.89 -18.04 17.14
CA ARG A 24 -25.36 -18.08 17.31
C ARG A 24 -25.88 -19.47 17.65
N SER A 25 -25.44 -20.49 16.92
CA SER A 25 -25.88 -21.88 17.13
C SER A 25 -25.45 -22.45 18.50
N SER A 26 -24.38 -21.91 19.08
CA SER A 26 -23.83 -22.36 20.37
C SER A 26 -24.54 -21.76 21.59
N ALA A 27 -25.43 -20.76 21.41
CA ALA A 27 -26.09 -19.96 22.44
C ALA A 27 -25.14 -19.33 23.49
N ARG A 28 -23.83 -19.32 23.20
CA ARG A 28 -22.81 -19.09 24.23
C ARG A 28 -22.23 -17.68 24.21
N TYR A 29 -22.18 -16.99 23.05
CA TYR A 29 -21.56 -15.65 22.91
C TYR A 29 -22.11 -14.82 21.72
N PRO A 30 -23.25 -14.13 21.83
CA PRO A 30 -23.91 -13.44 20.70
C PRO A 30 -23.21 -12.14 20.20
N ALA A 31 -21.94 -11.85 20.54
CA ALA A 31 -21.35 -10.53 20.24
C ALA A 31 -19.83 -10.44 20.03
N ARG A 32 -19.08 -11.53 19.81
CA ARG A 32 -17.59 -11.50 19.75
C ARG A 32 -16.96 -10.53 18.74
N TYR A 33 -17.69 -10.16 17.70
CA TYR A 33 -17.24 -9.24 16.66
C TYR A 33 -18.02 -7.92 16.64
N SER A 34 -18.71 -7.60 17.74
CA SER A 34 -19.24 -6.26 17.99
C SER A 34 -18.09 -5.38 18.51
N MET A 35 -17.86 -4.25 17.86
CA MET A 35 -16.90 -3.24 18.30
C MET A 35 -17.67 -2.08 18.90
N VAL A 36 -17.33 -1.70 20.13
CA VAL A 36 -17.94 -0.57 20.83
C VAL A 36 -16.86 0.46 21.13
N PHE A 37 -17.10 1.70 20.70
CA PHE A 37 -16.25 2.85 20.96
C PHE A 37 -17.04 3.88 21.75
N ALA A 38 -16.41 4.54 22.72
CA ALA A 38 -17.05 5.56 23.53
C ALA A 38 -16.20 6.83 23.57
N PHE A 39 -16.83 7.98 23.31
CA PHE A 39 -16.17 9.29 23.27
C PHE A 39 -16.94 10.26 24.15
N ARG A 40 -16.28 10.82 25.16
CA ARG A 40 -16.82 11.85 26.05
C ARG A 40 -16.64 13.23 25.43
N TYR A 41 -17.70 14.02 25.37
CA TYR A 41 -17.77 15.38 24.86
C TYR A 41 -18.14 16.32 26.01
N ARG A 42 -17.23 17.23 26.33
CA ARG A 42 -17.42 18.27 27.34
C ARG A 42 -17.54 19.63 26.70
N GLY A 43 -18.65 20.33 26.95
CA GLY A 43 -18.93 21.65 26.38
C GLY A 43 -20.38 21.78 25.89
N ASP A 44 -20.61 22.77 25.04
CA ASP A 44 -21.95 23.10 24.52
C ASP A 44 -22.25 22.26 23.27
N LEU A 45 -22.51 20.97 23.47
CA LEU A 45 -22.79 20.03 22.38
C LEU A 45 -24.13 20.33 21.70
N VAL A 46 -24.09 20.61 20.40
CA VAL A 46 -25.30 20.80 19.59
C VAL A 46 -25.78 19.44 19.07
N VAL A 47 -26.59 18.73 19.86
CA VAL A 47 -27.05 17.35 19.54
C VAL A 47 -27.69 17.22 18.15
N PRO A 48 -28.57 18.14 17.68
CA PRO A 48 -29.12 18.04 16.33
C PRO A 48 -28.07 18.17 15.22
N ALA A 49 -27.00 18.94 15.44
CA ALA A 49 -25.89 19.05 14.49
C ALA A 49 -25.04 17.76 14.48
N LEU A 50 -24.80 17.17 15.65
CA LEU A 50 -24.12 15.87 15.76
C LEU A 50 -24.91 14.75 15.06
N GLU A 51 -26.24 14.71 15.25
CA GLU A 51 -27.10 13.73 14.56
C GLU A 51 -27.01 13.90 13.03
N ARG A 52 -27.11 15.13 12.51
CA ARG A 52 -27.00 15.38 11.07
C ARG A 52 -25.61 15.05 10.53
N ALA A 53 -24.56 15.40 11.26
CA ALA A 53 -23.19 15.08 10.89
C ALA A 53 -22.97 13.56 10.81
N LEU A 54 -23.45 12.80 11.80
CA LEU A 54 -23.36 11.34 11.79
C LEU A 54 -24.11 10.71 10.62
N ASN A 55 -25.32 11.19 10.32
CA ASN A 55 -26.09 10.70 9.17
C ASN A 55 -25.44 11.04 7.83
N GLN A 56 -24.69 12.15 7.71
CA GLN A 56 -23.89 12.44 6.52
C GLN A 56 -22.77 11.42 6.33
N VAL A 57 -22.08 11.01 7.39
CA VAL A 57 -21.08 9.93 7.35
C VAL A 57 -21.74 8.60 6.91
N VAL A 58 -22.87 8.23 7.53
CA VAL A 58 -23.60 6.99 7.20
C VAL A 58 -24.08 6.97 5.73
N ALA A 59 -24.56 8.11 5.23
CA ALA A 59 -24.97 8.22 3.83
C ALA A 59 -23.78 8.05 2.87
N ARG A 60 -22.63 8.63 3.22
CA ARG A 60 -21.42 8.65 2.39
C ARG A 60 -20.72 7.29 2.30
N HIS A 61 -20.84 6.45 3.34
CA HIS A 61 -20.19 5.13 3.41
C HIS A 61 -21.20 4.00 3.36
N GLY A 62 -21.31 3.33 2.21
CA GLY A 62 -22.24 2.22 2.01
C GLY A 62 -22.04 1.05 2.99
N ALA A 63 -20.82 0.82 3.48
CA ALA A 63 -20.51 -0.26 4.43
C ALA A 63 -21.36 -0.18 5.72
N LEU A 64 -21.64 1.03 6.22
CA LEU A 64 -22.45 1.23 7.43
C LEU A 64 -23.93 0.86 7.22
N ARG A 65 -24.35 0.67 5.95
CA ARG A 65 -25.70 0.33 5.52
C ARG A 65 -25.79 -1.09 4.93
N THR A 66 -24.75 -1.88 5.11
CA THR A 66 -24.65 -3.22 4.53
C THR A 66 -25.31 -4.28 5.40
N THR A 67 -26.05 -5.20 4.77
CA THR A 67 -26.47 -6.50 5.34
C THR A 67 -25.98 -7.64 4.46
N PHE A 68 -26.03 -8.87 5.00
CA PHE A 68 -25.52 -10.07 4.34
C PHE A 68 -26.62 -11.13 4.16
N ALA A 69 -26.53 -11.91 3.10
CA ALA A 69 -27.38 -13.07 2.89
C ALA A 69 -26.60 -14.15 2.14
N GLU A 70 -26.93 -15.42 2.38
CA GLU A 70 -26.26 -16.55 1.72
C GLU A 70 -27.23 -17.36 0.84
N PRO A 71 -27.76 -16.79 -0.26
CA PRO A 71 -28.56 -17.57 -1.21
C PRO A 71 -27.66 -18.59 -1.93
N ASP A 72 -28.15 -19.83 -2.03
CA ASP A 72 -27.49 -20.92 -2.77
C ASP A 72 -26.01 -21.17 -2.38
N GLY A 73 -25.65 -20.92 -1.11
CA GLY A 73 -24.32 -21.18 -0.57
C GLY A 73 -23.25 -20.16 -0.97
N ARG A 74 -23.65 -18.97 -1.44
CA ARG A 74 -22.75 -17.84 -1.73
C ARG A 74 -23.10 -16.65 -0.87
N LEU A 75 -22.14 -16.11 -0.13
CA LEU A 75 -22.37 -14.92 0.68
C LEU A 75 -22.38 -13.67 -0.19
N LEU A 76 -23.52 -12.99 -0.18
CA LEU A 76 -23.73 -11.71 -0.85
C LEU A 76 -23.95 -10.62 0.19
N GLN A 77 -23.55 -9.41 -0.16
CA GLN A 77 -23.80 -8.20 0.62
C GLN A 77 -24.73 -7.26 -0.15
N THR A 78 -25.63 -6.60 0.58
CA THR A 78 -26.58 -5.64 0.03
C THR A 78 -26.45 -4.32 0.78
N VAL A 79 -26.25 -3.22 0.05
CA VAL A 79 -26.21 -1.87 0.62
C VAL A 79 -27.60 -1.27 0.57
N ALA A 80 -28.20 -1.00 1.72
CA ALA A 80 -29.51 -0.35 1.81
C ALA A 80 -29.42 1.13 1.38
N ASP A 81 -30.43 1.67 0.70
CA ASP A 81 -30.42 3.06 0.19
C ASP A 81 -30.31 4.11 1.30
N ASP A 82 -30.91 3.85 2.47
CA ASP A 82 -30.95 4.78 3.60
C ASP A 82 -30.82 4.04 4.95
N LEU A 83 -30.17 4.70 5.90
CA LEU A 83 -30.10 4.34 7.30
C LEU A 83 -30.05 5.63 8.11
N VAL A 84 -31.11 5.90 8.87
CA VAL A 84 -31.18 7.09 9.72
C VAL A 84 -30.85 6.72 11.16
N VAL A 85 -29.75 7.26 11.66
CA VAL A 85 -29.33 7.15 13.07
C VAL A 85 -29.93 8.32 13.85
N ARG A 86 -30.62 8.02 14.96
CA ARG A 86 -31.22 9.01 15.85
C ARG A 86 -30.42 9.10 17.15
N LEU A 87 -30.02 10.31 17.53
CA LEU A 87 -29.30 10.58 18.78
C LEU A 87 -30.27 11.18 19.79
N VAL A 88 -30.88 10.31 20.59
CA VAL A 88 -31.65 10.72 21.77
C VAL A 88 -30.75 10.57 22.99
N ALA A 89 -30.55 11.66 23.73
CA ALA A 89 -29.73 11.66 24.93
C ALA A 89 -30.43 10.88 26.07
N GLU A 90 -29.81 9.78 26.50
CA GLU A 90 -30.22 8.97 27.66
C GLU A 90 -29.50 9.46 28.92
N ASP A 91 -30.22 9.79 29.99
CA ASP A 91 -29.59 10.16 31.28
C ASP A 91 -28.99 8.93 31.96
N VAL A 92 -27.66 8.90 32.08
CA VAL A 92 -26.94 7.79 32.72
C VAL A 92 -25.95 8.36 33.74
N PRO A 93 -26.06 8.01 35.03
CA PRO A 93 -25.10 8.48 36.03
C PRO A 93 -23.73 7.81 35.84
N GLU A 94 -22.63 8.50 36.21
CA GLU A 94 -21.25 8.03 35.99
C GLU A 94 -21.00 6.61 36.53
N ARG A 95 -21.60 6.29 37.69
CA ARG A 95 -21.50 4.96 38.31
C ARG A 95 -22.09 3.82 37.48
N ALA A 96 -23.03 4.12 36.58
CA ALA A 96 -23.71 3.17 35.70
C ALA A 96 -23.18 3.20 34.27
N LEU A 97 -22.26 4.13 33.94
CA LEU A 97 -21.71 4.27 32.59
C LEU A 97 -21.05 2.97 32.12
N ARG A 98 -20.19 2.37 32.96
CA ARG A 98 -19.50 1.12 32.61
C ARG A 98 -20.49 -0.01 32.31
N GLU A 99 -21.48 -0.21 33.17
CA GLU A 99 -22.52 -1.23 32.98
C GLU A 99 -23.30 -0.99 31.68
N ARG A 100 -23.66 0.27 31.39
CA ARG A 100 -24.36 0.62 30.16
C ARG A 100 -23.52 0.34 28.90
N LEU A 101 -22.21 0.57 28.95
CA LEU A 101 -21.29 0.26 27.85
C LEU A 101 -21.19 -1.26 27.62
N THR A 102 -21.05 -2.05 28.69
CA THR A 102 -21.07 -3.52 28.61
C THR A 102 -22.37 -4.05 27.99
N LEU A 103 -23.52 -3.50 28.39
CA LEU A 103 -24.80 -3.88 27.81
C LEU A 103 -24.90 -3.58 26.30
N GLU A 104 -24.23 -2.52 25.81
CA GLU A 104 -24.20 -2.24 24.38
C GLU A 104 -23.33 -3.23 23.61
N GLU A 105 -22.22 -3.67 24.21
CA GLU A 105 -21.34 -4.71 23.66
C GLU A 105 -22.08 -6.05 23.57
N GLU A 106 -22.78 -6.47 24.64
CA GLU A 106 -23.49 -7.75 24.71
C GLU A 106 -24.71 -7.84 23.78
N ARG A 107 -25.25 -6.69 23.35
CA ARG A 107 -26.47 -6.62 22.52
C ARG A 107 -26.31 -7.31 21.16
N GLY A 108 -25.09 -7.41 20.63
CA GLY A 108 -24.79 -8.09 19.38
C GLY A 108 -25.44 -7.47 18.14
N PHE A 109 -25.31 -8.17 17.00
CA PHE A 109 -25.87 -7.77 15.70
C PHE A 109 -26.51 -8.94 14.96
N ASP A 110 -27.54 -8.64 14.16
CA ASP A 110 -28.11 -9.58 13.20
C ASP A 110 -27.59 -9.26 11.79
N LEU A 111 -26.64 -10.04 11.26
CA LEU A 111 -25.97 -9.74 9.98
C LEU A 111 -26.94 -9.77 8.79
N GLU A 112 -28.04 -10.51 8.90
CA GLU A 112 -29.08 -10.59 7.85
C GLU A 112 -30.01 -9.39 7.87
N ARG A 113 -30.38 -8.92 9.06
CA ARG A 113 -31.42 -7.90 9.23
C ARG A 113 -30.88 -6.49 9.38
N GLY A 114 -29.69 -6.34 9.96
CA GLY A 114 -29.09 -5.06 10.29
C GLY A 114 -29.94 -4.21 11.26
N PRO A 115 -29.61 -2.92 11.40
CA PRO A 115 -28.38 -2.28 10.91
C PRO A 115 -27.15 -2.79 11.68
N LEU A 116 -26.01 -2.87 10.99
CA LEU A 116 -24.73 -3.32 11.57
C LEU A 116 -23.91 -2.18 12.17
N PHE A 117 -24.52 -1.01 12.29
CA PHE A 117 -24.01 0.19 12.91
C PHE A 117 -25.11 0.83 13.78
N ARG A 118 -24.77 1.25 14.99
CA ARG A 118 -25.65 1.93 15.94
C ARG A 118 -24.86 3.03 16.65
N ALA A 119 -25.55 4.11 17.01
CA ALA A 119 -25.00 5.11 17.92
C ALA A 119 -25.99 5.43 19.04
N VAL A 120 -25.47 5.69 20.23
CA VAL A 120 -26.24 6.08 21.41
C VAL A 120 -25.56 7.29 22.04
N LEU A 121 -26.34 8.27 22.48
CA LEU A 121 -25.83 9.42 23.22
C LEU A 121 -26.23 9.30 24.69
N LEU A 122 -25.26 9.28 25.59
CA LEU A 122 -25.48 9.23 27.03
C LEU A 122 -25.18 10.61 27.63
N ARG A 123 -26.04 11.11 28.51
CA ARG A 123 -25.85 12.38 29.20
C ARG A 123 -25.42 12.12 30.65
N GLN A 124 -24.23 12.61 31.00
CA GLN A 124 -23.69 12.59 32.36
C GLN A 124 -24.07 13.86 33.13
N ALA A 125 -24.06 15.00 32.45
CA ALA A 125 -24.48 16.31 32.93
C ALA A 125 -24.90 17.20 31.74
N GLU A 126 -25.40 18.41 32.01
CA GLU A 126 -25.84 19.36 30.96
C GLU A 126 -24.78 19.63 29.88
N ARG A 127 -23.49 19.68 30.28
CA ARG A 127 -22.34 19.92 29.39
C ARG A 127 -21.37 18.73 29.32
N ASP A 128 -21.82 17.53 29.67
CA ASP A 128 -21.00 16.30 29.66
C ASP A 128 -21.82 15.15 29.05
N HIS A 129 -21.42 14.72 27.85
CA HIS A 129 -22.08 13.68 27.07
C HIS A 129 -21.08 12.60 26.69
N VAL A 130 -21.55 11.37 26.46
CA VAL A 130 -20.75 10.27 25.93
C VAL A 130 -21.46 9.71 24.70
N LEU A 131 -20.84 9.84 23.54
CA LEU A 131 -21.29 9.17 22.31
C LEU A 131 -20.71 7.76 22.29
N VAL A 132 -21.59 6.77 22.18
CA VAL A 132 -21.25 5.36 22.03
C VAL A 132 -21.54 4.96 20.61
N LEU A 133 -20.54 4.43 19.91
CA LEU A 133 -20.65 3.89 18.56
C LEU A 133 -20.47 2.37 18.65
N ALA A 134 -21.47 1.61 18.21
CA ALA A 134 -21.43 0.17 18.14
C ALA A 134 -21.51 -0.27 16.69
N VAL A 135 -20.60 -1.15 16.25
CA VAL A 135 -20.52 -1.59 14.86
C VAL A 135 -20.03 -3.03 14.76
N HIS A 136 -20.54 -3.77 13.78
CA HIS A 136 -20.05 -5.13 13.54
C HIS A 136 -18.74 -5.10 12.73
N HIS A 137 -17.77 -5.94 13.10
CA HIS A 137 -16.45 -5.98 12.46
C HIS A 137 -16.50 -6.37 10.96
N ALA A 138 -17.56 -7.06 10.51
CA ALA A 138 -17.73 -7.41 9.10
C ALA A 138 -17.94 -6.20 8.17
N VAL A 139 -18.24 -5.02 8.71
CA VAL A 139 -18.44 -3.79 7.93
C VAL A 139 -17.49 -2.66 8.35
N PHE A 140 -16.57 -2.93 9.27
CA PHE A 140 -15.77 -1.90 9.92
C PHE A 140 -14.45 -2.47 10.45
N ASP A 141 -13.39 -1.67 10.45
CA ASP A 141 -12.09 -2.02 11.03
C ASP A 141 -11.52 -0.85 11.85
N GLY A 142 -10.36 -1.04 12.50
CA GLY A 142 -9.74 -0.01 13.34
C GLY A 142 -9.49 1.31 12.59
N ARG A 143 -8.99 1.24 11.34
CA ARG A 143 -8.74 2.42 10.51
C ARG A 143 -10.02 3.15 10.11
N SER A 144 -11.13 2.43 9.98
CA SER A 144 -12.44 3.02 9.71
C SER A 144 -12.90 3.95 10.85
N LEU A 145 -12.43 3.74 12.08
CA LEU A 145 -12.73 4.63 13.21
C LEU A 145 -12.15 6.03 13.01
N ASP A 146 -10.88 6.12 12.58
CA ASP A 146 -10.24 7.40 12.30
C ASP A 146 -11.00 8.16 11.21
N VAL A 147 -11.33 7.47 10.10
CA VAL A 147 -12.11 8.06 9.00
C VAL A 147 -13.46 8.55 9.48
N LEU A 148 -14.18 7.73 10.26
CA LEU A 148 -15.47 8.10 10.82
C LEU A 148 -15.35 9.34 11.71
N MET A 149 -14.36 9.38 12.60
CA MET A 149 -14.19 10.47 13.57
C MET A 149 -13.73 11.77 12.90
N ASP A 150 -12.83 11.69 11.93
CA ASP A 150 -12.36 12.84 11.15
C ASP A 150 -13.51 13.46 10.34
N GLU A 151 -14.28 12.64 9.63
CA GLU A 151 -15.43 13.12 8.87
C GLU A 151 -16.55 13.61 9.80
N LEU A 152 -16.84 12.92 10.89
CA LEU A 152 -17.85 13.34 11.88
C LEU A 152 -17.52 14.71 12.46
N ARG A 153 -16.25 14.95 12.82
CA ARG A 153 -15.76 16.25 13.31
C ARG A 153 -15.95 17.34 12.28
N GLU A 154 -15.58 17.08 11.03
CA GLU A 154 -15.68 18.07 9.94
C GLU A 154 -17.14 18.39 9.58
N PHE A 155 -18.01 17.37 9.48
CA PHE A 155 -19.44 17.58 9.27
C PHE A 155 -20.09 18.31 10.45
N TYR A 156 -19.74 17.97 11.68
CA TYR A 156 -20.24 18.69 12.86
C TYR A 156 -19.81 20.16 12.83
N ALA A 157 -18.55 20.44 12.50
CA ALA A 157 -18.05 21.81 12.39
C ALA A 157 -18.72 22.60 11.27
N ALA A 158 -19.03 21.94 10.14
CA ALA A 158 -19.76 22.54 9.04
C ALA A 158 -21.21 22.88 9.43
N GLU A 159 -21.90 21.97 10.10
CA GLU A 159 -23.26 22.14 10.61
C GLU A 159 -23.38 23.27 11.63
N VAL A 160 -22.45 23.35 12.59
CA VAL A 160 -22.41 24.41 13.60
C VAL A 160 -22.03 25.75 12.97
N GLY A 161 -21.10 25.74 12.02
CA GLY A 161 -20.61 26.94 11.33
C GLY A 161 -21.50 27.45 10.21
N GLY A 162 -22.53 26.72 9.80
CA GLY A 162 -23.39 27.08 8.67
C GLY A 162 -22.65 27.09 7.33
N ARG A 163 -21.66 26.22 7.14
CA ARG A 163 -20.84 26.10 5.93
C ARG A 163 -20.96 24.71 5.30
N ALA A 164 -20.50 24.56 4.07
CA ALA A 164 -20.32 23.23 3.49
C ALA A 164 -19.12 22.51 4.15
N ALA A 165 -19.22 21.20 4.29
CA ALA A 165 -18.13 20.36 4.79
C ALA A 165 -17.05 20.19 3.72
N ALA A 166 -15.79 20.33 4.12
CA ALA A 166 -14.62 20.17 3.26
C ALA A 166 -14.08 18.74 3.37
N VAL A 167 -14.88 17.77 2.93
CA VAL A 167 -14.49 16.36 2.88
C VAL A 167 -14.02 15.96 1.48
N ALA A 168 -13.15 14.97 1.38
CA ALA A 168 -12.67 14.45 0.11
C ALA A 168 -13.84 14.00 -0.79
N PRO A 169 -13.73 14.09 -2.14
CA PRO A 169 -14.75 13.56 -3.05
C PRO A 169 -15.03 12.07 -2.79
N SER A 170 -16.23 11.61 -3.18
CA SER A 170 -16.83 10.29 -2.86
C SER A 170 -15.80 9.18 -2.62
N PRO A 171 -15.78 8.54 -1.43
CA PRO A 171 -14.79 7.53 -1.12
C PRO A 171 -15.08 6.27 -1.94
N ALA A 172 -14.04 5.49 -2.20
CA ALA A 172 -14.21 4.14 -2.75
C ALA A 172 -15.19 3.36 -1.86
N GLN A 173 -16.12 2.61 -2.47
CA GLN A 173 -17.06 1.83 -1.69
C GLN A 173 -16.47 0.46 -1.40
N TYR A 174 -16.61 0.00 -0.16
CA TYR A 174 -16.11 -1.32 0.23
C TYR A 174 -16.71 -2.48 -0.59
N ALA A 175 -17.96 -2.31 -1.04
CA ALA A 175 -18.63 -3.25 -1.93
C ALA A 175 -17.89 -3.47 -3.25
N ASP A 176 -17.26 -2.41 -3.80
CA ASP A 176 -16.50 -2.47 -5.05
C ASP A 176 -15.19 -3.24 -4.82
N PHE A 177 -14.46 -2.90 -3.74
CA PHE A 177 -13.26 -3.62 -3.30
C PHE A 177 -13.54 -5.13 -3.10
N ALA A 178 -14.66 -5.49 -2.46
CA ALA A 178 -15.02 -6.88 -2.24
C ALA A 178 -15.29 -7.65 -3.55
N ALA A 179 -15.85 -6.99 -4.56
CA ALA A 179 -16.04 -7.57 -5.88
C ALA A 179 -14.70 -7.74 -6.62
N GLU A 180 -13.84 -6.72 -6.57
CA GLU A 180 -12.50 -6.74 -7.17
C GLU A 180 -11.60 -7.83 -6.54
N GLU A 181 -11.66 -8.02 -5.22
CA GLU A 181 -10.96 -9.12 -4.54
C GLU A 181 -11.38 -10.49 -5.11
N ARG A 182 -12.68 -10.68 -5.39
CA ARG A 182 -13.20 -11.94 -5.96
C ARG A 182 -12.72 -12.17 -7.38
N GLU A 183 -12.69 -11.14 -8.19
CA GLU A 183 -12.15 -11.23 -9.54
C GLU A 183 -10.65 -11.50 -9.53
N TRP A 184 -9.90 -10.81 -8.65
CA TRP A 184 -8.46 -10.99 -8.49
C TRP A 184 -8.09 -12.43 -8.10
N LEU A 185 -8.89 -13.07 -7.26
CA LEU A 185 -8.67 -14.46 -6.83
C LEU A 185 -8.64 -15.47 -7.99
N GLU A 186 -9.28 -15.17 -9.13
CA GLU A 186 -9.29 -16.05 -10.31
C GLU A 186 -8.06 -15.87 -11.23
N THR A 187 -7.24 -14.85 -10.98
CA THR A 187 -6.09 -14.51 -11.81
C THR A 187 -4.89 -15.44 -11.62
N ALA A 188 -3.82 -15.22 -12.39
CA ALA A 188 -2.54 -15.89 -12.16
C ALA A 188 -1.78 -15.30 -10.96
N GLY A 189 -1.96 -14.01 -10.66
CA GLY A 189 -1.27 -13.33 -9.56
C GLY A 189 -1.65 -13.90 -8.19
N SER A 190 -2.94 -14.21 -7.97
CA SER A 190 -3.42 -14.85 -6.74
C SER A 190 -2.78 -16.23 -6.51
N ARG A 191 -2.60 -17.02 -7.58
CA ARG A 191 -2.00 -18.37 -7.51
C ARG A 191 -0.54 -18.31 -7.12
N GLU A 192 0.19 -17.31 -7.60
CA GLU A 192 1.60 -17.11 -7.25
C GLU A 192 1.77 -16.76 -5.76
N GLN A 193 0.93 -15.86 -5.24
CA GLN A 193 0.94 -15.54 -3.81
C GLN A 193 0.53 -16.75 -2.95
N LEU A 194 -0.45 -17.54 -3.38
CA LEU A 194 -0.80 -18.80 -2.72
C LEU A 194 0.39 -19.77 -2.68
N ASP A 195 1.09 -19.97 -3.79
CA ASP A 195 2.24 -20.87 -3.88
C ASP A 195 3.43 -20.38 -3.04
N PHE A 196 3.62 -19.06 -2.93
CA PHE A 196 4.52 -18.47 -1.94
C PHE A 196 4.12 -18.90 -0.53
N TRP A 197 2.89 -18.62 -0.09
CA TRP A 197 2.44 -18.91 1.27
C TRP A 197 2.47 -20.41 1.61
N ARG A 198 2.11 -21.29 0.67
CA ARG A 198 2.19 -22.75 0.86
C ARG A 198 3.62 -23.22 1.09
N ARG A 199 4.61 -22.62 0.42
CA ARG A 199 6.03 -22.91 0.64
C ARG A 199 6.50 -22.34 1.98
N THR A 200 6.22 -21.07 2.24
CA THR A 200 6.65 -20.34 3.44
C THR A 200 6.11 -20.97 4.74
N LEU A 201 4.84 -21.38 4.75
CA LEU A 201 4.16 -21.92 5.92
C LEU A 201 4.17 -23.47 5.99
N LYS A 202 4.91 -24.13 5.11
CA LYS A 202 5.03 -25.59 5.13
C LYS A 202 5.62 -26.05 6.45
N GLY A 203 4.88 -26.86 7.19
CA GLY A 203 5.29 -27.39 8.49
C GLY A 203 5.19 -26.39 9.66
N ALA A 204 4.67 -25.18 9.42
CA ALA A 204 4.37 -24.23 10.46
C ALA A 204 3.26 -24.76 11.39
N GLY A 205 3.33 -24.35 12.66
CA GLY A 205 2.35 -24.64 13.70
C GLY A 205 2.42 -23.59 14.81
N PRO A 206 1.47 -23.63 15.76
CA PRO A 206 1.32 -22.57 16.74
C PRO A 206 2.38 -22.68 17.84
N LEU A 207 2.53 -21.61 18.61
CA LEU A 207 3.42 -21.57 19.76
C LEU A 207 2.79 -22.25 20.97
N HIS A 208 3.57 -23.06 21.66
CA HIS A 208 3.24 -23.72 22.92
C HIS A 208 3.74 -22.88 24.09
N LEU A 209 3.02 -21.81 24.39
CA LEU A 209 3.30 -21.01 25.58
C LEU A 209 2.90 -21.77 26.86
N PRO A 210 3.61 -21.58 27.99
CA PRO A 210 3.23 -22.17 29.27
C PRO A 210 1.81 -21.74 29.68
N ARG A 211 0.89 -22.71 29.78
CA ARG A 211 -0.51 -22.48 30.14
C ARG A 211 -0.74 -22.74 31.63
N ARG A 212 -1.73 -22.04 32.20
CA ARG A 212 -2.23 -22.28 33.56
C ARG A 212 -2.68 -23.75 33.70
N ARG A 213 -2.38 -24.37 34.84
CA ARG A 213 -3.01 -25.66 35.20
C ARG A 213 -4.51 -25.45 35.35
N ARG A 214 -5.30 -26.25 34.62
CA ARG A 214 -6.77 -26.17 34.58
C ARG A 214 -7.36 -26.26 35.99
N GLU A 215 -7.88 -25.15 36.48
CA GLU A 215 -8.70 -25.07 37.69
C GLU A 215 -9.97 -24.29 37.33
N ALA A 216 -11.10 -25.01 37.27
CA ALA A 216 -12.46 -24.54 37.00
C ALA A 216 -12.85 -24.21 35.54
N PRO A 217 -14.15 -24.29 35.18
CA PRO A 217 -14.64 -23.97 33.85
C PRO A 217 -14.78 -22.45 33.68
N VAL A 218 -13.73 -21.82 33.18
CA VAL A 218 -13.77 -20.43 32.70
C VAL A 218 -14.37 -20.41 31.28
N SER A 219 -15.09 -19.35 30.92
CA SER A 219 -15.53 -19.14 29.54
C SER A 219 -14.33 -19.20 28.57
N PRO A 220 -14.42 -19.93 27.44
CA PRO A 220 -13.33 -20.02 26.47
C PRO A 220 -12.92 -18.66 25.84
N ALA A 221 -13.80 -17.65 25.89
CA ALA A 221 -13.60 -16.36 25.25
C ALA A 221 -13.26 -15.22 26.22
N ALA A 222 -13.27 -15.46 27.54
CA ALA A 222 -13.04 -14.41 28.53
C ALA A 222 -11.61 -13.85 28.41
N GLY A 223 -11.53 -12.55 28.11
CA GLY A 223 -10.29 -11.80 27.96
C GLY A 223 -9.90 -11.04 29.23
N ALA A 224 -8.63 -10.67 29.32
CA ALA A 224 -8.14 -9.65 30.23
C ALA A 224 -6.95 -8.94 29.56
N THR A 225 -6.65 -7.72 30.03
CA THR A 225 -5.59 -6.89 29.45
C THR A 225 -4.55 -6.51 30.50
N VAL A 226 -3.27 -6.54 30.11
CA VAL A 226 -2.13 -6.01 30.88
C VAL A 226 -1.49 -4.90 30.06
N ALA A 227 -1.54 -3.67 30.57
CA ALA A 227 -0.88 -2.52 29.95
C ALA A 227 0.62 -2.48 30.29
N PHE A 228 1.41 -1.93 29.38
CA PHE A 228 2.81 -1.59 29.57
C PHE A 228 3.14 -0.30 28.84
N GLU A 229 4.21 0.37 29.27
CA GLU A 229 4.70 1.60 28.65
C GLU A 229 6.21 1.47 28.43
N VAL A 230 6.70 2.09 27.36
CA VAL A 230 8.12 2.24 27.06
C VAL A 230 8.46 3.72 27.21
N GLY A 231 9.49 4.01 28.01
CA GLY A 231 9.92 5.39 28.27
C GLY A 231 10.45 6.08 27.00
N GLU A 232 10.35 7.41 26.99
CA GLU A 232 10.71 8.28 25.86
C GLU A 232 12.12 8.03 25.33
N GLU A 233 13.10 7.80 26.23
CA GLU A 233 14.49 7.53 25.86
C GLU A 233 14.62 6.25 25.01
N VAL A 234 13.93 5.18 25.40
CA VAL A 234 13.95 3.91 24.68
C VAL A 234 13.15 4.02 23.38
N THR A 235 12.04 4.75 23.38
CA THR A 235 11.24 5.01 22.17
C THR A 235 12.03 5.83 21.13
N ALA A 236 12.73 6.89 21.56
CA ALA A 236 13.59 7.68 20.70
C ALA A 236 14.78 6.85 20.18
N ALA A 237 15.44 6.07 21.06
CA ALA A 237 16.55 5.23 20.62
C ALA A 237 16.09 4.09 19.69
N LEU A 238 14.90 3.52 19.90
CA LEU A 238 14.29 2.55 18.99
C LEU A 238 14.11 3.15 17.60
N ARG A 239 13.61 4.38 17.53
CA ARG A 239 13.40 5.11 16.27
C ARG A 239 14.69 5.40 15.53
N ASP A 240 15.67 5.93 16.24
CA ASP A 240 16.98 6.28 15.68
C ASP A 240 17.69 5.01 15.18
N LEU A 241 17.62 3.93 15.95
CA LEU A 241 18.17 2.63 15.56
C LEU A 241 17.41 1.98 14.40
N SER A 242 16.07 2.10 14.37
CA SER A 242 15.27 1.59 13.25
C SER A 242 15.71 2.25 11.93
N THR A 243 15.92 3.56 11.96
CA THR A 243 16.47 4.34 10.85
C THR A 243 17.87 3.82 10.46
N ALA A 244 18.79 3.75 11.43
CA ALA A 244 20.18 3.33 11.19
C ALA A 244 20.28 1.92 10.57
N GLU A 245 19.43 0.99 10.99
CA GLU A 245 19.40 -0.41 10.51
C GLU A 245 18.52 -0.60 9.26
N ARG A 246 17.89 0.47 8.75
CA ARG A 246 16.96 0.46 7.61
C ARG A 246 15.81 -0.54 7.81
N VAL A 247 15.22 -0.51 8.99
CA VAL A 247 14.03 -1.27 9.38
C VAL A 247 12.96 -0.33 9.92
N THR A 248 11.74 -0.84 10.05
CA THR A 248 10.66 -0.07 10.67
C THR A 248 10.57 -0.41 12.16
N PRO A 249 10.02 0.50 13.00
CA PRO A 249 9.71 0.16 14.38
C PRO A 249 8.84 -1.10 14.50
N PHE A 250 7.91 -1.30 13.57
CA PHE A 250 7.12 -2.52 13.46
C PHE A 250 7.98 -3.79 13.30
N MET A 251 8.92 -3.82 12.35
CA MET A 251 9.83 -4.96 12.15
C MET A 251 10.70 -5.19 13.39
N PHE A 252 11.12 -4.12 14.05
CA PHE A 252 11.92 -4.18 15.26
C PHE A 252 11.13 -4.78 16.42
N LEU A 253 9.90 -4.30 16.66
CA LEU A 253 8.99 -4.83 17.68
C LEU A 253 8.67 -6.31 17.40
N HIS A 254 8.51 -6.70 16.12
CA HIS A 254 8.41 -8.11 15.74
C HIS A 254 9.65 -8.91 16.11
N ALA A 255 10.86 -8.41 15.82
CA ALA A 255 12.10 -9.11 16.19
C ALA A 255 12.21 -9.32 17.71
N VAL A 256 11.85 -8.31 18.50
CA VAL A 256 11.77 -8.42 19.96
C VAL A 256 10.71 -9.46 20.36
N PHE A 257 9.52 -9.40 19.79
CA PHE A 257 8.42 -10.28 20.16
C PHE A 257 8.70 -11.75 19.80
N HIS A 258 9.20 -12.01 18.60
CA HIS A 258 9.64 -13.35 18.17
C HIS A 258 10.71 -13.91 19.13
N LEU A 259 11.67 -13.08 19.56
CA LEU A 259 12.69 -13.51 20.52
C LEU A 259 12.09 -13.86 21.89
N VAL A 260 11.18 -13.03 22.41
CA VAL A 260 10.49 -13.25 23.68
C VAL A 260 9.63 -14.52 23.63
N LEU A 261 8.89 -14.72 22.54
CA LEU A 261 8.04 -15.89 22.33
C LEU A 261 8.85 -17.18 22.20
N ALA A 262 9.91 -17.18 21.38
CA ALA A 262 10.83 -18.31 21.26
C ALA A 262 11.38 -18.73 22.61
N ARG A 263 11.65 -17.74 23.47
CA ARG A 263 12.16 -17.97 24.81
C ARG A 263 11.12 -18.53 25.78
N ALA A 264 9.90 -17.99 25.72
CA ALA A 264 8.80 -18.39 26.59
C ALA A 264 8.29 -19.81 26.25
N SER A 265 8.23 -20.16 24.97
CA SER A 265 7.80 -21.49 24.51
C SER A 265 8.94 -22.53 24.50
N GLY A 266 10.20 -22.09 24.45
CA GLY A 266 11.35 -22.97 24.20
C GLY A 266 11.45 -23.45 22.75
N GLN A 267 10.62 -22.90 21.85
CA GLN A 267 10.66 -23.20 20.41
C GLN A 267 11.62 -22.24 19.69
N ARG A 268 12.32 -22.76 18.68
CA ARG A 268 13.25 -21.95 17.86
C ARG A 268 12.54 -21.19 16.75
N GLU A 269 11.51 -21.83 16.22
CA GLU A 269 10.63 -21.29 15.20
C GLU A 269 9.38 -20.74 15.86
N THR A 270 8.99 -19.55 15.40
CA THR A 270 7.83 -18.81 15.90
C THR A 270 7.02 -18.34 14.70
N VAL A 271 5.69 -18.37 14.83
CA VAL A 271 4.78 -17.80 13.85
C VAL A 271 3.91 -16.79 14.58
N VAL A 272 3.97 -15.53 14.14
CA VAL A 272 3.20 -14.45 14.73
C VAL A 272 2.28 -13.89 13.65
N GLY A 273 0.99 -13.81 13.97
CA GLY A 273 0.02 -13.13 13.14
C GLY A 273 0.20 -11.63 13.23
N SER A 274 0.06 -10.94 12.11
CA SER A 274 0.01 -9.49 12.09
C SER A 274 -1.14 -9.00 11.21
N PRO A 275 -2.00 -8.10 11.71
CA PRO A 275 -3.02 -7.49 10.88
C PRO A 275 -2.40 -6.49 9.92
N MET A 276 -2.76 -6.61 8.65
CA MET A 276 -2.37 -5.72 7.57
C MET A 276 -3.59 -4.97 7.06
N SER A 277 -3.41 -3.67 6.82
CA SER A 277 -4.45 -2.85 6.19
C SER A 277 -4.37 -3.00 4.68
N ASN A 278 -5.36 -3.65 4.07
CA ASN A 278 -5.39 -3.89 2.63
C ASN A 278 -5.93 -2.67 1.84
N ARG A 279 -5.44 -1.47 2.18
CA ARG A 279 -5.93 -0.17 1.66
C ARG A 279 -4.93 0.45 0.68
N HIS A 280 -4.49 -0.35 -0.29
CA HIS A 280 -3.41 0.03 -1.22
C HIS A 280 -3.94 0.74 -2.47
N GLU A 281 -5.23 0.62 -2.76
CA GLU A 281 -5.87 1.24 -3.92
C GLU A 281 -6.24 2.71 -3.67
N VAL A 282 -6.22 3.49 -4.74
CA VAL A 282 -6.56 4.92 -4.70
C VAL A 282 -7.99 5.10 -4.19
N GLY A 283 -8.16 5.89 -3.13
CA GLY A 283 -9.46 6.18 -2.53
C GLY A 283 -9.90 5.22 -1.41
N SER A 284 -9.32 4.01 -1.32
CA SER A 284 -9.64 3.01 -0.27
C SER A 284 -9.24 3.46 1.15
N GLN A 285 -8.30 4.41 1.25
CA GLN A 285 -7.78 4.95 2.50
C GLN A 285 -8.79 5.76 3.31
N ASN A 286 -9.77 6.36 2.62
CA ASN A 286 -10.84 7.15 3.23
C ASN A 286 -12.17 6.38 3.20
N ALA A 287 -12.15 5.08 2.91
CA ALA A 287 -13.35 4.25 2.87
C ALA A 287 -13.60 3.63 4.26
N ILE A 288 -14.86 3.47 4.65
CA ILE A 288 -15.23 2.61 5.79
C ILE A 288 -15.51 1.20 5.27
N GLY A 289 -14.98 0.19 5.96
CA GLY A 289 -15.14 -1.22 5.57
C GLY A 289 -14.21 -2.16 6.35
N TYR A 290 -14.25 -3.45 6.04
CA TYR A 290 -13.39 -4.47 6.66
C TYR A 290 -12.20 -4.82 5.78
N PHE A 291 -11.12 -4.03 5.83
CA PHE A 291 -9.94 -4.22 4.97
C PHE A 291 -8.82 -5.04 5.64
N VAL A 292 -9.05 -5.55 6.85
CA VAL A 292 -8.02 -6.27 7.60
C VAL A 292 -7.80 -7.64 6.98
N ASN A 293 -6.58 -7.87 6.49
CA ASN A 293 -6.07 -9.20 6.19
C ASN A 293 -5.00 -9.58 7.22
N MET A 294 -4.90 -10.86 7.57
CA MET A 294 -3.85 -11.33 8.48
C MET A 294 -2.67 -11.89 7.68
N VAL A 295 -1.45 -11.57 8.07
CA VAL A 295 -0.25 -12.24 7.54
C VAL A 295 0.45 -13.02 8.65
N ALA A 296 1.01 -14.17 8.28
CA ALA A 296 1.77 -15.02 9.20
C ALA A 296 3.26 -14.77 9.02
N LEU A 297 3.89 -14.10 9.99
CA LEU A 297 5.34 -13.89 9.99
C LEU A 297 6.00 -15.09 10.67
N ARG A 298 6.61 -15.97 9.86
CA ARG A 298 7.34 -17.14 10.33
C ARG A 298 8.83 -16.81 10.46
N VAL A 299 9.36 -16.91 11.67
CA VAL A 299 10.76 -16.61 11.95
C VAL A 299 11.42 -17.80 12.62
N ASP A 300 12.46 -18.32 11.98
CA ASP A 300 13.39 -19.27 12.58
C ASP A 300 14.64 -18.52 13.04
N SER A 301 14.85 -18.47 14.35
CA SER A 301 16.02 -17.86 14.99
C SER A 301 17.26 -18.77 14.96
N ALA A 302 17.18 -19.95 14.32
CA ALA A 302 18.27 -20.89 14.20
C ALA A 302 19.46 -20.31 13.39
N GLY A 303 20.52 -19.94 14.10
CA GLY A 303 21.78 -19.51 13.50
C GLY A 303 22.11 -18.05 13.76
N ASP A 304 21.15 -17.27 14.25
CA ASP A 304 21.37 -15.88 14.61
C ASP A 304 22.18 -15.82 15.91
N ARG A 305 23.29 -15.08 15.91
CA ARG A 305 24.17 -14.96 17.09
C ARG A 305 23.92 -13.66 17.84
N ARG A 306 23.59 -12.60 17.11
CA ARG A 306 23.31 -11.26 17.62
C ARG A 306 21.89 -10.83 17.30
N PHE A 307 21.37 -9.86 18.05
CA PHE A 307 20.04 -9.32 17.77
C PHE A 307 19.94 -8.69 16.37
N ARG A 308 20.97 -7.98 15.93
CA ARG A 308 21.03 -7.42 14.57
C ARG A 308 20.85 -8.48 13.45
N ASP A 309 21.31 -9.72 13.66
CA ASP A 309 21.14 -10.80 12.69
C ASP A 309 19.66 -11.21 12.58
N LEU A 310 19.00 -11.36 13.74
CA LEU A 310 17.56 -11.61 13.83
C LEU A 310 16.76 -10.45 13.20
N LEU A 311 17.14 -9.20 13.47
CA LEU A 311 16.47 -8.02 12.93
C LEU A 311 16.51 -7.99 11.40
N ARG A 312 17.65 -8.30 10.78
CA ARG A 312 17.76 -8.42 9.31
C ARG A 312 16.89 -9.54 8.75
N ARG A 313 16.81 -10.68 9.46
CA ARG A 313 15.94 -11.80 9.06
C ARG A 313 14.47 -11.40 9.10
N VAL A 314 14.03 -10.77 10.19
CA VAL A 314 12.65 -10.30 10.34
C VAL A 314 12.31 -9.27 9.27
N ARG A 315 13.23 -8.36 8.93
CA ARG A 315 13.06 -7.45 7.79
C ARG A 315 12.76 -8.21 6.50
N GLY A 316 13.56 -9.22 6.15
CA GLY A 316 13.33 -10.03 4.94
C GLY A 316 11.97 -10.72 4.96
N VAL A 317 11.63 -11.41 6.06
CA VAL A 317 10.33 -12.08 6.22
C VAL A 317 9.16 -11.11 6.11
N ALA A 318 9.26 -9.92 6.70
CA ALA A 318 8.21 -8.91 6.64
C ALA A 318 8.05 -8.34 5.22
N LEU A 319 9.14 -8.09 4.50
CA LEU A 319 9.08 -7.62 3.11
C LEU A 319 8.46 -8.67 2.18
N ASP A 320 8.90 -9.94 2.28
CA ASP A 320 8.31 -11.04 1.50
C ASP A 320 6.82 -11.19 1.81
N ALA A 321 6.42 -11.06 3.09
CA ALA A 321 5.02 -11.10 3.50
C ALA A 321 4.21 -9.94 2.91
N TYR A 322 4.78 -8.73 2.81
CA TYR A 322 4.12 -7.57 2.23
C TYR A 322 3.94 -7.67 0.72
N GLU A 323 4.91 -8.24 0.01
CA GLU A 323 4.79 -8.49 -1.44
C GLU A 323 3.69 -9.52 -1.76
N ASN A 324 3.29 -10.32 -0.77
CA ASN A 324 2.29 -11.38 -0.90
C ASN A 324 1.07 -11.17 0.01
N GLN A 325 0.84 -9.95 0.50
CA GLN A 325 -0.18 -9.66 1.52
C GLN A 325 -1.61 -9.66 0.99
N ASP A 326 -1.81 -9.63 -0.32
CA ASP A 326 -3.15 -9.49 -0.92
C ASP A 326 -3.92 -10.81 -0.85
N TYR A 327 -3.21 -11.95 -0.74
CA TYR A 327 -3.86 -13.25 -0.64
C TYR A 327 -4.61 -13.39 0.71
N PRO A 328 -5.94 -13.60 0.71
CA PRO A 328 -6.72 -13.61 1.93
C PRO A 328 -6.35 -14.77 2.88
N PHE A 329 -6.09 -14.45 4.14
CA PHE A 329 -5.68 -15.42 5.15
C PHE A 329 -6.68 -16.55 5.35
N ALA A 330 -7.98 -16.23 5.40
CA ALA A 330 -9.02 -17.24 5.60
C ALA A 330 -9.03 -18.28 4.47
N ARG A 331 -8.76 -17.87 3.23
CA ARG A 331 -8.58 -18.79 2.10
C ARG A 331 -7.29 -19.58 2.22
N LEU A 332 -6.20 -18.96 2.67
CA LEU A 332 -4.93 -19.64 2.88
C LEU A 332 -5.08 -20.79 3.89
N VAL A 333 -5.73 -20.55 5.03
CA VAL A 333 -6.01 -21.57 6.04
C VAL A 333 -6.79 -22.74 5.43
N ALA A 334 -7.89 -22.46 4.72
CA ALA A 334 -8.70 -23.51 4.08
C ALA A 334 -7.87 -24.39 3.10
N HIS A 335 -6.97 -23.80 2.32
CA HIS A 335 -6.09 -24.54 1.42
C HIS A 335 -5.06 -25.40 2.18
N LEU A 336 -4.55 -24.92 3.32
CA LEU A 336 -3.59 -25.65 4.14
C LEU A 336 -4.26 -26.81 4.91
N GLU A 337 -5.50 -26.62 5.37
CA GLU A 337 -6.31 -27.66 6.01
C GLU A 337 -6.68 -28.77 5.02
N ALA A 338 -7.10 -28.42 3.81
CA ALA A 338 -7.37 -29.38 2.74
C ALA A 338 -6.13 -30.23 2.42
N ALA A 339 -4.93 -29.63 2.47
CA ALA A 339 -3.67 -30.36 2.29
C ALA A 339 -3.28 -31.25 3.49
N ARG A 340 -3.97 -31.13 4.64
CA ARG A 340 -3.77 -31.91 5.87
C ARG A 340 -4.95 -32.86 6.17
N ASP A 341 -5.66 -33.32 5.14
CA ASP A 341 -6.86 -34.17 5.25
C ASP A 341 -7.95 -33.56 6.16
N GLY A 342 -8.11 -32.24 6.12
CA GLY A 342 -9.12 -31.51 6.89
C GLY A 342 -8.79 -31.30 8.37
N ARG A 343 -7.55 -31.56 8.80
CA ARG A 343 -7.10 -31.23 10.16
C ARG A 343 -6.89 -29.71 10.30
N PRO A 344 -7.32 -29.08 11.40
CA PRO A 344 -7.16 -27.65 11.62
C PRO A 344 -5.71 -27.19 11.44
N SER A 345 -5.53 -26.08 10.72
CA SER A 345 -4.23 -25.44 10.57
C SER A 345 -4.14 -24.27 11.53
N ASP A 346 -3.83 -24.57 12.80
CA ASP A 346 -3.51 -23.55 13.79
C ASP A 346 -2.15 -22.92 13.41
N LEU A 347 -2.16 -21.89 12.56
CA LEU A 347 -0.92 -21.27 12.08
C LEU A 347 -0.25 -20.42 13.17
N PHE A 348 -1.06 -19.68 13.92
CA PHE A 348 -0.61 -18.89 15.06
C PHE A 348 -1.79 -18.61 15.99
N ASP A 349 -1.50 -18.49 17.28
CA ASP A 349 -2.44 -18.02 18.32
C ASP A 349 -1.91 -16.74 19.01
N THR A 350 -0.79 -16.22 18.51
CA THR A 350 -0.11 -15.01 19.01
C THR A 350 -0.10 -13.94 17.93
N VAL A 351 -0.56 -12.74 18.28
CA VAL A 351 -0.66 -11.60 17.36
C VAL A 351 0.12 -10.41 17.87
N LEU A 352 0.77 -9.68 16.97
CA LEU A 352 1.32 -8.35 17.23
C LEU A 352 0.70 -7.35 16.25
N SER A 353 0.01 -6.35 16.80
CA SER A 353 -0.42 -5.16 16.07
C SER A 353 0.40 -3.95 16.51
N PHE A 354 0.65 -3.07 15.55
CA PHE A 354 1.34 -1.82 15.78
C PHE A 354 0.61 -0.72 15.04
N GLU A 355 0.19 0.28 15.80
CA GLU A 355 -0.58 1.39 15.30
C GLU A 355 0.09 2.69 15.73
N HIS A 356 -0.07 3.72 14.92
CA HIS A 356 0.26 5.07 15.36
C HIS A 356 -1.01 5.67 15.92
N GLY A 357 -0.94 6.19 17.15
CA GLY A 357 -2.09 6.86 17.76
C GLY A 357 -2.52 8.01 16.85
N SER A 358 -3.80 8.06 16.47
CA SER A 358 -4.29 9.16 15.65
C SER A 358 -4.29 10.47 16.45
N ALA A 359 -4.11 11.57 15.71
CA ALA A 359 -3.87 12.89 16.24
C ALA A 359 -5.03 13.37 17.11
N ASP A 360 -4.70 13.71 18.35
CA ASP A 360 -5.30 14.74 19.20
C ASP A 360 -6.82 14.95 19.05
N PRO A 361 -7.66 14.62 20.06
CA PRO A 361 -9.09 14.92 20.02
C PRO A 361 -9.42 16.43 20.05
N ALA A 362 -8.42 17.29 19.89
CA ALA A 362 -8.56 18.71 19.61
C ALA A 362 -9.27 18.99 18.26
N GLY A 363 -9.78 20.21 18.12
CA GLY A 363 -10.38 20.71 16.87
C GLY A 363 -11.89 20.58 16.79
N TRP A 364 -12.56 20.01 17.79
CA TRP A 364 -14.02 20.07 17.89
C TRP A 364 -14.49 21.48 18.29
N PRO A 365 -15.38 22.12 17.52
CA PRO A 365 -15.83 23.48 17.82
C PRO A 365 -16.53 23.56 19.18
N GLY A 366 -15.87 24.22 20.14
CA GLY A 366 -16.41 24.46 21.48
C GLY A 366 -16.51 23.22 22.38
N LEU A 367 -15.82 22.12 22.03
CA LEU A 367 -15.88 20.85 22.76
C LEU A 367 -14.49 20.31 23.07
N ASP A 368 -14.35 19.81 24.29
CA ASP A 368 -13.25 18.94 24.71
C ASP A 368 -13.71 17.49 24.54
N VAL A 369 -13.01 16.72 23.71
CA VAL A 369 -13.37 15.35 23.37
C VAL A 369 -12.30 14.41 23.91
N ALA A 370 -12.71 13.29 24.49
CA ALA A 370 -11.78 12.27 24.99
C ALA A 370 -12.34 10.87 24.76
N SER A 371 -11.48 9.92 24.42
CA SER A 371 -11.86 8.51 24.40
C SER A 371 -12.15 8.01 25.82
N VAL A 372 -13.15 7.15 25.96
CA VAL A 372 -13.50 6.47 27.21
C VAL A 372 -13.07 5.02 27.08
N SER A 373 -12.14 4.59 27.95
CA SER A 373 -11.64 3.22 27.94
C SER A 373 -12.75 2.21 28.27
N ILE A 374 -12.90 1.21 27.42
CA ILE A 374 -13.73 0.03 27.64
C ILE A 374 -12.75 -1.14 27.83
N GLU A 375 -12.80 -1.84 28.96
CA GLU A 375 -11.98 -3.03 29.16
C GLU A 375 -12.48 -4.13 28.20
N GLU A 376 -11.59 -4.68 27.36
CA GLU A 376 -11.94 -5.77 26.45
C GLU A 376 -12.37 -7.01 27.26
N ALA A 377 -13.67 -7.29 27.28
CA ALA A 377 -14.22 -8.44 27.99
C ALA A 377 -13.90 -9.78 27.29
N SER A 378 -13.50 -9.73 26.00
CA SER A 378 -13.24 -10.91 25.18
C SER A 378 -11.87 -10.88 24.50
N ALA A 379 -11.20 -12.04 24.46
CA ALA A 379 -9.91 -12.22 23.78
C ALA A 379 -10.08 -13.07 22.52
N LYS A 380 -9.74 -12.51 21.35
CA LYS A 380 -9.84 -13.19 20.05
C LYS A 380 -8.71 -14.23 19.85
N PHE A 381 -7.51 -13.92 20.32
CA PHE A 381 -6.31 -14.77 20.23
C PHE A 381 -5.87 -15.24 21.62
N ASP A 382 -4.97 -16.22 21.70
CA ASP A 382 -4.41 -16.67 22.99
C ASP A 382 -3.69 -15.50 23.69
N VAL A 383 -2.86 -14.79 22.92
CA VAL A 383 -2.13 -13.59 23.32
C VAL A 383 -2.10 -12.62 22.14
N GLN A 384 -2.57 -11.40 22.35
CA GLN A 384 -2.46 -10.30 21.40
C GLN A 384 -1.71 -9.16 22.06
N VAL A 385 -0.61 -8.74 21.44
CA VAL A 385 0.15 -7.55 21.82
C VAL A 385 -0.26 -6.43 20.88
N SER A 386 -0.83 -5.37 21.42
CA SER A 386 -1.13 -4.14 20.70
C SER A 386 -0.16 -3.07 21.17
N VAL A 387 0.59 -2.48 20.24
CA VAL A 387 1.52 -1.37 20.53
C VAL A 387 1.04 -0.13 19.79
N VAL A 388 0.82 0.95 20.52
CA VAL A 388 0.45 2.26 19.99
C VAL A 388 1.62 3.21 20.18
N TRP A 389 2.05 3.82 19.09
CA TRP A 389 2.99 4.93 19.14
C TRP A 389 2.21 6.23 19.31
N ALA A 390 2.21 6.78 20.51
CA ALA A 390 1.51 8.01 20.84
C ALA A 390 2.52 9.07 21.30
N GLN A 391 2.56 10.19 20.57
CA GLN A 391 3.52 11.29 20.83
C GLN A 391 4.98 10.78 20.82
N GLU A 392 5.67 10.81 21.96
CA GLU A 392 7.07 10.37 22.11
C GLU A 392 7.19 9.07 22.92
N ARG A 393 6.10 8.34 23.13
CA ARG A 393 6.07 7.10 23.92
C ARG A 393 5.45 5.96 23.12
N LEU A 394 5.91 4.74 23.44
CA LEU A 394 5.16 3.54 23.06
C LEU A 394 4.31 3.13 24.25
N GLU A 395 3.01 3.10 24.02
CA GLU A 395 2.05 2.48 24.92
C GLU A 395 1.71 1.11 24.36
N GLY A 396 1.53 0.13 25.23
CA GLY A 396 1.19 -1.21 24.78
C GLY A 396 0.26 -1.91 25.73
N ALA A 397 -0.45 -2.90 25.19
CA ALA A 397 -1.37 -3.72 25.93
C ALA A 397 -1.25 -5.16 25.45
N ILE A 398 -1.25 -6.10 26.39
CA ILE A 398 -1.35 -7.53 26.11
C ILE A 398 -2.75 -8.00 26.51
N THR A 399 -3.60 -8.26 25.52
CA THR A 399 -4.90 -8.93 25.72
C THR A 399 -4.71 -10.44 25.62
N PHE A 400 -5.26 -11.21 26.57
CA PHE A 400 -5.05 -12.65 26.65
C PHE A 400 -6.27 -13.43 27.13
N ARG A 401 -6.36 -14.71 26.77
CA ARG A 401 -7.42 -15.61 27.25
C ARG A 401 -7.16 -16.03 28.70
N THR A 402 -8.03 -15.62 29.61
CA THR A 402 -7.95 -15.95 31.05
C THR A 402 -8.15 -17.44 31.34
N ALA A 403 -8.76 -18.18 30.42
CA ALA A 403 -8.87 -19.63 30.46
C ALA A 403 -7.52 -20.35 30.26
N LEU A 404 -6.52 -19.68 29.67
CA LEU A 404 -5.23 -20.26 29.30
C LEU A 404 -4.06 -19.68 30.08
N PHE A 405 -4.11 -18.39 30.42
CA PHE A 405 -3.02 -17.69 31.12
C PHE A 405 -3.54 -17.03 32.39
N ASP A 406 -2.70 -17.02 33.42
CA ASP A 406 -2.91 -16.17 34.58
C ASP A 406 -2.30 -14.79 34.35
N ARG A 407 -2.85 -13.78 35.03
CA ARG A 407 -2.39 -12.39 34.91
C ARG A 407 -0.90 -12.24 35.26
N PRO A 408 -0.36 -12.85 36.34
CA PRO A 408 1.06 -12.74 36.66
C PRO A 408 2.00 -13.27 35.56
N ALA A 409 1.63 -14.35 34.86
CA ALA A 409 2.43 -14.86 33.74
C ALA A 409 2.48 -13.86 32.57
N VAL A 410 1.36 -13.18 32.28
CA VAL A 410 1.29 -12.17 31.22
C VAL A 410 1.98 -10.87 31.62
N GLU A 411 1.88 -10.46 32.89
CA GLU A 411 2.68 -9.36 33.44
C GLU A 411 4.19 -9.64 33.28
N SER A 412 4.63 -10.86 33.57
CA SER A 412 6.02 -11.26 33.33
C SER A 412 6.39 -11.24 31.84
N LEU A 413 5.47 -11.62 30.94
CA LEU A 413 5.70 -11.54 29.49
C LEU A 413 5.89 -10.09 29.04
N ALA A 414 5.06 -9.15 29.53
CA ALA A 414 5.17 -7.73 29.25
C ALA A 414 6.49 -7.13 29.79
N GLU A 415 6.86 -7.46 31.03
CA GLU A 415 8.14 -7.05 31.63
C GLU A 415 9.34 -7.54 30.81
N HIS A 416 9.30 -8.80 30.35
CA HIS A 416 10.34 -9.34 29.48
C HIS A 416 10.39 -8.64 28.12
N PHE A 417 9.24 -8.34 27.51
CA PHE A 417 9.18 -7.61 26.25
C PHE A 417 9.85 -6.24 26.35
N VAL A 418 9.49 -5.44 27.36
CA VAL A 418 10.09 -4.12 27.61
C VAL A 418 11.58 -4.23 27.96
N THR A 419 11.96 -5.23 28.75
CA THR A 419 13.37 -5.45 29.14
C THR A 419 14.24 -5.81 27.95
N VAL A 420 13.76 -6.71 27.09
CA VAL A 420 14.48 -7.10 25.86
C VAL A 420 14.58 -5.90 24.93
N LEU A 421 13.47 -5.21 24.66
CA LEU A 421 13.44 -4.00 23.83
C LEU A 421 14.48 -2.97 24.30
N THR A 422 14.48 -2.64 25.59
CA THR A 422 15.43 -1.68 26.19
C THR A 422 16.88 -2.11 25.96
N ARG A 423 17.20 -3.40 26.13
CA ARG A 423 18.57 -3.90 25.96
C ARG A 423 19.03 -3.88 24.51
N VAL A 424 18.18 -4.30 23.57
CA VAL A 424 18.56 -4.41 22.15
C VAL A 424 18.63 -3.05 21.45
N VAL A 425 17.87 -2.08 21.94
CA VAL A 425 17.96 -0.69 21.50
C VAL A 425 19.26 -0.06 21.97
N ALA A 426 19.71 -0.38 23.21
CA ALA A 426 20.98 0.10 23.74
C ALA A 426 22.21 -0.57 23.10
N ASP A 427 22.14 -1.87 22.79
CA ASP A 427 23.20 -2.62 22.11
C ASP A 427 22.60 -3.62 21.09
N PRO A 428 22.48 -3.26 19.80
CA PRO A 428 21.97 -4.16 18.76
C PRO A 428 22.91 -5.35 18.47
N ASP A 429 24.18 -5.27 18.86
CA ASP A 429 25.16 -6.33 18.69
C ASP A 429 25.17 -7.32 19.87
N VAL A 430 24.32 -7.11 20.88
CA VAL A 430 24.17 -8.03 22.00
C VAL A 430 23.91 -9.45 21.50
N ARG A 431 24.61 -10.40 22.11
CA ARG A 431 24.41 -11.82 21.78
C ARG A 431 23.03 -12.26 22.21
N LEU A 432 22.32 -12.99 21.35
CA LEU A 432 21.01 -13.54 21.72
C LEU A 432 21.12 -14.34 23.02
N ALA A 433 22.15 -15.18 23.18
CA ALA A 433 22.41 -15.92 24.43
C ALA A 433 22.50 -15.05 25.70
N ALA A 434 22.92 -13.78 25.60
CA ALA A 434 23.04 -12.86 26.74
C ALA A 434 21.72 -12.13 27.06
N LEU A 435 20.82 -12.02 26.09
CA LEU A 435 19.44 -11.59 26.30
C LEU A 435 18.58 -12.70 26.93
N LEU A 436 19.12 -13.92 26.99
CA LEU A 436 18.43 -15.13 27.43
C LEU A 436 18.95 -15.68 28.78
N PRO A 437 18.92 -14.95 29.92
CA PRO A 437 19.06 -15.64 31.20
C PRO A 437 17.95 -16.70 31.37
N ALA A 438 18.21 -17.74 32.17
CA ALA A 438 17.20 -18.71 32.61
C ALA A 438 16.02 -17.99 33.31
N PRO A 439 14.77 -18.50 33.27
CA PRO A 439 13.73 -17.94 34.12
C PRO A 439 14.12 -18.32 35.57
N ARG A 440 14.58 -17.34 36.35
CA ARG A 440 14.72 -17.47 37.79
C ARG A 440 14.14 -16.25 38.48
N GLU A 441 13.39 -16.60 39.53
CA GLU A 441 12.72 -15.78 40.53
C GLU A 441 13.34 -14.40 40.79
N ALA A 442 12.44 -13.41 40.79
CA ALA A 442 12.44 -12.18 41.57
C ALA A 442 13.80 -11.59 41.97
N ALA A 443 14.23 -10.56 41.23
CA ALA A 443 14.96 -9.44 41.84
C ALA A 443 14.83 -8.15 41.02
N ALA A 444 14.43 -7.09 41.72
CA ALA A 444 14.40 -5.67 41.37
C ALA A 444 13.49 -5.24 40.20
N ARG A 445 12.23 -4.95 40.56
CA ARG A 445 11.25 -4.20 39.77
C ARG A 445 11.77 -2.79 39.45
N PRO A 446 11.85 -2.36 38.17
CA PRO A 446 11.88 -0.94 37.86
C PRO A 446 10.48 -0.35 38.09
N VAL A 447 10.39 0.62 39.00
CA VAL A 447 9.19 1.44 39.19
C VAL A 447 9.20 2.53 38.13
N VAL A 448 8.24 2.50 37.21
CA VAL A 448 7.99 3.57 36.23
C VAL A 448 7.34 4.76 36.95
N ARG A 449 7.96 5.94 36.92
CA ARG A 449 7.31 7.23 37.25
C ARG A 449 7.82 8.37 36.37
N VAL A 450 6.84 9.15 35.91
CA VAL A 450 6.88 10.28 34.96
C VAL A 450 7.52 11.54 35.55
N ALA A 451 8.32 12.24 34.75
CA ALA A 451 8.69 13.65 34.97
C ALA A 451 8.40 14.45 33.68
N PRO A 452 7.94 15.71 33.73
CA PRO A 452 7.75 16.53 32.54
C PRO A 452 8.90 17.54 32.37
N ALA A 453 9.45 17.67 31.16
CA ALA A 453 10.09 18.93 30.76
C ALA A 453 10.22 19.10 29.23
N ARG A 454 9.47 20.10 28.74
CA ARG A 454 9.88 21.20 27.84
C ARG A 454 10.68 20.89 26.56
N ARG A 455 10.01 21.15 25.43
CA ARG A 455 10.56 21.33 24.07
C ARG A 455 11.52 22.53 23.96
N GLY A 456 12.61 22.34 23.20
CA GLY A 456 13.39 23.44 22.60
C GLY A 456 12.82 23.86 21.23
N PRO A 457 13.20 25.03 20.69
CA PRO A 457 12.63 25.56 19.45
C PRO A 457 13.27 24.93 18.20
N ALA A 458 12.43 24.54 17.23
CA ALA A 458 12.84 23.96 15.94
C ALA A 458 13.38 25.01 14.95
N ARG A 459 14.29 24.57 14.07
CA ARG A 459 14.89 25.36 12.98
C ARG A 459 13.86 25.59 11.85
N PRO A 460 13.80 26.79 11.22
CA PRO A 460 12.92 27.02 10.07
C PRO A 460 13.47 26.40 8.76
N PRO A 461 12.60 26.03 7.81
CA PRO A 461 13.00 25.61 6.47
C PRO A 461 13.70 26.77 5.73
N ARG A 462 14.74 26.45 4.96
CA ARG A 462 15.59 27.40 4.24
C ARG A 462 15.43 27.30 2.72
N THR A 463 14.79 26.24 2.23
CA THR A 463 14.52 26.01 0.80
C THR A 463 13.04 25.72 0.57
N ALA A 464 12.53 26.04 -0.62
CA ALA A 464 11.15 25.74 -0.99
C ALA A 464 10.82 24.23 -0.91
N ARG A 465 11.83 23.37 -1.16
CA ARG A 465 11.71 21.91 -1.06
C ARG A 465 11.61 21.44 0.39
N GLU A 466 12.43 21.98 1.30
CA GLU A 466 12.28 21.74 2.75
C GLU A 466 10.87 22.16 3.23
N GLU A 467 10.37 23.29 2.74
CA GLU A 467 9.04 23.82 3.10
C GLU A 467 7.89 22.92 2.61
N VAL A 468 7.98 22.43 1.37
CA VAL A 468 7.00 21.47 0.81
C VAL A 468 7.09 20.11 1.52
N LEU A 469 8.30 19.59 1.80
CA LEU A 469 8.46 18.33 2.52
C LEU A 469 7.91 18.41 3.94
N CYS A 470 8.11 19.53 4.65
CA CYS A 470 7.43 19.79 5.92
C CYS A 470 5.91 19.72 5.76
N GLY A 471 5.34 20.29 4.70
CA GLY A 471 3.91 20.22 4.38
C GLY A 471 3.43 18.78 4.09
N LEU A 472 4.16 18.01 3.30
CA LEU A 472 3.81 16.65 2.92
C LEU A 472 3.95 15.66 4.08
N PHE A 473 4.97 15.85 4.91
CA PHE A 473 5.11 15.11 6.17
C PHE A 473 3.91 15.42 7.06
N ALA A 474 3.59 16.70 7.27
CA ALA A 474 2.44 17.10 8.08
C ALA A 474 1.14 16.48 7.57
N GLU A 475 0.93 16.47 6.25
CA GLU A 475 -0.26 15.89 5.63
C GLU A 475 -0.34 14.37 5.77
N VAL A 476 0.75 13.66 5.50
CA VAL A 476 0.79 12.18 5.55
C VAL A 476 0.69 11.67 6.98
N LEU A 477 1.26 12.41 7.93
CA LEU A 477 1.30 12.07 9.35
C LEU A 477 0.09 12.62 10.12
N GLY A 478 -0.75 13.45 9.49
CA GLY A 478 -1.88 14.11 10.15
C GLY A 478 -1.46 15.14 11.22
N ALA A 479 -0.27 15.72 11.10
CA ALA A 479 0.27 16.70 12.05
C ALA A 479 -0.08 18.14 11.65
N ARG A 480 -0.24 19.03 12.64
CA ARG A 480 -0.55 20.46 12.41
C ARG A 480 0.58 21.22 11.69
N SER A 481 1.82 20.82 11.93
CA SER A 481 3.03 21.36 11.31
C SER A 481 4.20 20.44 11.62
N VAL A 482 5.13 20.29 10.69
CA VAL A 482 6.36 19.49 10.84
C VAL A 482 7.57 20.40 10.70
N GLY A 483 8.46 20.37 11.68
CA GLY A 483 9.75 21.03 11.64
C GLY A 483 10.69 20.37 10.64
N VAL A 484 11.62 21.14 10.09
CA VAL A 484 12.48 20.67 8.99
C VAL A 484 13.44 19.55 9.40
N ASP A 485 13.73 19.44 10.70
CA ASP A 485 14.59 18.41 11.28
C ASP A 485 13.78 17.36 12.05
N ASP A 486 12.44 17.41 12.00
CA ASP A 486 11.57 16.43 12.66
C ASP A 486 11.53 15.15 11.80
N GLY A 487 11.84 14.00 12.38
CA GLY A 487 11.86 12.76 11.62
C GLY A 487 10.47 12.18 11.37
N PHE A 488 10.31 11.54 10.22
CA PHE A 488 9.07 10.96 9.72
C PHE A 488 8.55 9.87 10.65
N PHE A 489 9.45 9.00 11.11
CA PHE A 489 9.12 7.93 12.04
C PHE A 489 8.92 8.47 13.47
N ASP A 490 9.50 9.62 13.80
CA ASP A 490 9.34 10.35 15.06
C ASP A 490 7.92 10.86 15.25
N LEU A 491 7.34 11.33 14.15
CA LEU A 491 6.03 11.96 14.08
C LEU A 491 4.91 10.96 13.76
N GLY A 492 5.23 9.66 13.77
CA GLY A 492 4.25 8.59 13.64
C GLY A 492 4.14 7.96 12.25
N GLY A 493 5.18 8.06 11.43
CA GLY A 493 5.30 7.38 10.15
C GLY A 493 5.60 5.89 10.31
N HIS A 494 5.07 5.05 9.41
CA HIS A 494 5.41 3.62 9.28
C HIS A 494 5.56 3.24 7.80
N SER A 495 5.95 2.00 7.47
CA SER A 495 6.18 1.54 6.08
C SER A 495 5.02 1.82 5.12
N LEU A 496 3.78 1.75 5.63
CA LEU A 496 2.56 2.05 4.88
C LEU A 496 2.42 3.57 4.61
N LEU A 497 2.69 4.40 5.62
CA LEU A 497 2.77 5.86 5.43
C LEU A 497 4.02 6.28 4.64
N ALA A 498 5.08 5.49 4.66
CA ALA A 498 6.31 5.73 3.87
C ALA A 498 6.03 5.56 2.38
N GLY A 499 5.29 4.51 2.01
CA GLY A 499 4.77 4.35 0.64
C GLY A 499 3.82 5.47 0.24
N ARG A 500 2.99 5.95 1.18
CA ARG A 500 2.11 7.11 0.95
C ARG A 500 2.89 8.42 0.81
N LEU A 501 3.89 8.66 1.64
CA LEU A 501 4.78 9.80 1.54
C LEU A 501 5.55 9.75 0.23
N ALA A 502 6.02 8.58 -0.21
CA ALA A 502 6.63 8.41 -1.53
C ALA A 502 5.68 8.85 -2.64
N SER A 503 4.43 8.39 -2.58
CA SER A 503 3.39 8.77 -3.55
C SER A 503 3.02 10.27 -3.49
N ARG A 504 3.04 10.89 -2.30
CA ARG A 504 2.74 12.32 -2.11
C ARG A 504 3.90 13.24 -2.46
N VAL A 505 5.14 12.84 -2.17
CA VAL A 505 6.38 13.48 -2.63
C VAL A 505 6.43 13.43 -4.15
N ARG A 506 6.14 12.27 -4.76
CA ARG A 506 5.93 12.18 -6.21
C ARG A 506 4.84 13.14 -6.69
N SER A 507 3.68 13.15 -6.03
CA SER A 507 2.54 13.97 -6.47
C SER A 507 2.77 15.48 -6.33
N ALA A 508 3.55 15.94 -5.34
CA ALA A 508 3.65 17.36 -4.99
C ALA A 508 5.00 18.00 -5.33
N LEU A 509 6.08 17.21 -5.33
CA LEU A 509 7.41 17.66 -5.72
C LEU A 509 7.82 17.12 -7.08
N GLY A 510 7.09 16.14 -7.60
CA GLY A 510 7.51 15.46 -8.80
C GLY A 510 8.87 14.80 -8.60
N VAL A 511 9.06 13.95 -7.60
CA VAL A 511 10.29 13.16 -7.55
C VAL A 511 9.95 11.77 -7.05
N GLU A 512 10.36 10.74 -7.79
CA GLU A 512 10.30 9.35 -7.33
C GLU A 512 11.20 9.21 -6.11
N MET A 513 10.55 9.07 -4.95
CA MET A 513 11.22 8.82 -3.68
C MET A 513 11.22 7.31 -3.45
N ALA A 514 12.39 6.68 -3.58
CA ALA A 514 12.54 5.32 -3.10
C ALA A 514 12.20 5.28 -1.61
N VAL A 515 11.30 4.38 -1.20
CA VAL A 515 10.88 4.24 0.20
C VAL A 515 12.09 4.02 1.12
N GLN A 516 13.16 3.40 0.60
CA GLN A 516 14.45 3.24 1.28
C GLN A 516 15.11 4.58 1.67
N TRP A 517 14.97 5.65 0.90
CA TRP A 517 15.58 6.95 1.20
C TRP A 517 15.02 7.59 2.46
N LEU A 518 13.73 7.37 2.71
CA LEU A 518 13.07 7.79 3.95
C LEU A 518 13.63 7.04 5.16
N PHE A 519 14.01 5.78 5.01
CA PHE A 519 14.70 5.03 6.07
C PHE A 519 16.14 5.49 6.28
N GLU A 520 16.79 6.02 5.26
CA GLU A 520 18.18 6.45 5.34
C GLU A 520 18.33 7.92 5.78
N SER A 521 17.33 8.78 5.53
CA SER A 521 17.27 10.19 5.94
C SER A 521 15.82 10.55 6.26
N PRO A 522 15.36 10.32 7.50
CA PRO A 522 13.95 10.37 7.82
C PRO A 522 13.42 11.77 8.05
N THR A 523 14.17 12.86 7.91
CA THR A 523 13.68 14.23 8.16
C THR A 523 13.41 14.99 6.86
N PRO A 524 12.57 16.04 6.83
CA PRO A 524 12.41 16.90 5.65
C PRO A 524 13.73 17.46 5.12
N ALA A 525 14.66 17.87 6.01
CA ALA A 525 16.01 18.31 5.63
C ALA A 525 16.85 17.20 5.01
N GLY A 526 16.82 16.00 5.63
CA GLY A 526 17.59 14.86 5.17
C GLY A 526 17.06 14.30 3.84
N LEU A 527 15.75 14.38 3.62
CA LEU A 527 15.11 14.03 2.36
C LEU A 527 15.34 15.10 1.30
N ALA A 528 15.26 16.39 1.63
CA ALA A 528 15.62 17.47 0.72
C ALA A 528 17.05 17.24 0.17
N GLY A 529 18.01 16.93 1.03
CA GLY A 529 19.39 16.65 0.63
C GLY A 529 19.58 15.38 -0.21
N ARG A 530 18.67 14.39 -0.12
CA ARG A 530 18.66 13.22 -1.01
C ARG A 530 17.93 13.44 -2.32
N LEU A 531 16.92 14.31 -2.32
CA LEU A 531 16.21 14.75 -3.53
C LEU A 531 17.02 15.81 -4.30
N ASP A 532 18.05 16.39 -3.68
CA ASP A 532 19.10 17.20 -4.32
C ASP A 532 20.18 16.34 -5.00
N ASP A 533 20.26 15.05 -4.65
CA ASP A 533 21.09 14.07 -5.35
C ASP A 533 20.25 13.45 -6.48
N PRO A 534 20.48 13.77 -7.76
CA PRO A 534 19.76 13.10 -8.83
C PRO A 534 20.06 11.60 -8.73
N ALA A 535 19.01 10.77 -8.63
CA ALA A 535 19.16 9.33 -8.83
C ALA A 535 19.92 9.13 -10.16
N PRO A 536 21.11 8.49 -10.17
CA PRO A 536 21.97 8.47 -11.36
C PRO A 536 21.38 7.77 -12.60
N ASP A 537 20.23 7.07 -12.50
CA ASP A 537 19.78 6.15 -13.56
C ASP A 537 18.35 6.40 -14.14
N SER A 538 17.56 7.38 -13.68
CA SER A 538 16.19 7.59 -14.22
C SER A 538 16.15 8.29 -15.59
N LEU A 539 17.17 9.09 -15.91
CA LEU A 539 17.40 9.70 -17.23
C LEU A 539 18.48 8.97 -18.04
N ALA A 540 18.97 7.82 -17.56
CA ALA A 540 19.92 7.01 -18.30
C ALA A 540 19.34 6.62 -19.66
N ALA A 541 20.16 6.66 -20.71
CA ALA A 541 19.73 6.32 -22.06
C ALA A 541 19.22 4.87 -22.18
N LEU A 542 19.62 3.99 -21.24
CA LEU A 542 19.15 2.62 -21.11
C LEU A 542 18.48 2.44 -19.75
N LEU A 543 17.15 2.40 -19.72
CA LEU A 543 16.33 2.24 -18.53
C LEU A 543 15.92 0.77 -18.35
N PRO A 544 16.45 0.06 -17.35
CA PRO A 544 16.02 -1.31 -17.05
C PRO A 544 14.61 -1.31 -16.44
N LEU A 545 13.61 -1.72 -17.21
CA LEU A 545 12.24 -1.92 -16.72
C LEU A 545 12.08 -3.28 -16.02
N ARG A 546 12.85 -4.28 -16.48
CA ARG A 546 13.04 -5.58 -15.85
C ARG A 546 14.40 -6.16 -16.27
N ALA A 547 15.40 -6.09 -15.40
CA ALA A 547 16.78 -6.47 -15.74
C ALA A 547 17.07 -7.99 -15.78
N GLY A 548 16.14 -8.84 -15.33
CA GLY A 548 16.35 -10.29 -15.21
C GLY A 548 15.52 -11.11 -16.20
N GLY A 549 16.06 -12.25 -16.63
CA GLY A 549 15.41 -13.21 -17.53
C GLY A 549 16.41 -14.11 -18.26
N ASP A 550 15.95 -15.27 -18.71
CA ASP A 550 16.71 -16.27 -19.48
C ASP A 550 16.29 -16.35 -20.97
N LEU A 551 15.35 -15.49 -21.39
CA LEU A 551 14.86 -15.36 -22.76
C LEU A 551 15.42 -14.10 -23.43
N ASP A 552 15.26 -14.04 -24.75
CA ASP A 552 15.76 -12.92 -25.58
C ASP A 552 15.21 -11.56 -25.09
N PRO A 553 16.05 -10.52 -24.92
CA PRO A 553 15.63 -9.23 -24.36
C PRO A 553 14.64 -8.45 -25.23
N VAL A 554 13.85 -7.61 -24.57
CA VAL A 554 12.87 -6.71 -25.19
C VAL A 554 13.31 -5.27 -25.01
N PHE A 555 13.35 -4.51 -26.11
CA PHE A 555 13.71 -3.11 -26.12
C PHE A 555 12.55 -2.25 -26.62
N PHE A 556 12.15 -1.28 -25.81
CA PHE A 556 11.23 -0.22 -26.19
C PHE A 556 11.99 1.03 -26.60
N LEU A 557 11.71 1.56 -27.79
CA LEU A 557 12.36 2.74 -28.33
C LEU A 557 11.58 4.01 -27.94
N PRO A 558 12.28 5.12 -27.64
CA PRO A 558 11.64 6.29 -27.07
C PRO A 558 10.64 6.93 -28.06
N PRO A 559 9.50 7.44 -27.58
CA PRO A 559 8.65 8.32 -28.38
C PRO A 559 9.37 9.65 -28.67
N ILE A 560 8.73 10.55 -29.43
CA ILE A 560 9.35 11.82 -29.81
C ILE A 560 9.70 12.69 -28.59
N GLY A 561 8.94 12.57 -27.51
CA GLY A 561 9.22 13.21 -26.22
C GLY A 561 10.41 12.64 -25.44
N GLY A 562 11.07 11.58 -25.94
CA GLY A 562 12.36 11.12 -25.43
C GLY A 562 12.33 10.23 -24.19
N LEU A 563 11.19 10.06 -23.51
CA LEU A 563 11.09 9.25 -22.28
C LEU A 563 10.32 7.95 -22.52
N SER A 564 10.85 6.84 -22.00
CA SER A 564 10.31 5.48 -22.20
C SER A 564 9.48 4.96 -21.01
N TRP A 565 9.07 5.84 -20.10
CA TRP A 565 8.39 5.46 -18.85
C TRP A 565 7.01 4.82 -19.08
N SER A 566 6.27 5.28 -20.11
CA SER A 566 4.96 4.75 -20.46
C SER A 566 4.99 3.25 -20.80
N TYR A 567 6.13 2.71 -21.24
CA TYR A 567 6.27 1.30 -21.60
C TYR A 567 6.31 0.34 -20.41
N ALA A 568 6.52 0.82 -19.19
CA ALA A 568 6.42 0.01 -17.97
C ALA A 568 5.04 -0.69 -17.85
N ARG A 569 4.00 -0.11 -18.47
CA ARG A 569 2.64 -0.67 -18.53
C ARG A 569 2.56 -2.01 -19.25
N PHE A 570 3.55 -2.38 -20.07
CA PHE A 570 3.62 -3.68 -20.74
C PHE A 570 4.25 -4.78 -19.88
N LEU A 571 4.90 -4.46 -18.76
CA LEU A 571 5.55 -5.45 -17.89
C LEU A 571 4.66 -6.61 -17.44
N PRO A 572 3.36 -6.39 -17.09
CA PRO A 572 2.45 -7.48 -16.73
C PRO A 572 2.12 -8.41 -17.90
N HIS A 573 2.30 -7.95 -19.14
CA HIS A 573 1.95 -8.69 -20.35
C HIS A 573 3.14 -9.44 -20.97
N ILE A 574 4.36 -8.92 -20.82
CA ILE A 574 5.57 -9.56 -21.33
C ILE A 574 5.95 -10.74 -20.41
N PRO A 575 6.11 -11.98 -20.94
CA PRO A 575 6.47 -13.14 -20.13
C PRO A 575 7.71 -12.89 -19.26
N ARG A 576 7.68 -13.30 -17.99
CA ARG A 576 8.70 -12.95 -16.98
C ARG A 576 10.13 -13.40 -17.32
N GLY A 577 10.30 -14.37 -18.21
CA GLY A 577 11.61 -14.82 -18.68
C GLY A 577 12.33 -13.82 -19.60
N HIS A 578 11.66 -12.81 -20.15
CA HIS A 578 12.30 -11.79 -20.97
C HIS A 578 12.79 -10.61 -20.12
N PRO A 579 14.08 -10.24 -20.19
CA PRO A 579 14.56 -8.93 -19.77
C PRO A 579 13.87 -7.82 -20.59
N VAL A 580 13.54 -6.68 -19.98
CA VAL A 580 12.83 -5.56 -20.62
C VAL A 580 13.54 -4.24 -20.32
N TYR A 581 13.82 -3.48 -21.39
CA TYR A 581 14.52 -2.21 -21.34
C TYR A 581 13.76 -1.14 -22.12
N GLY A 582 13.69 0.07 -21.58
CA GLY A 582 13.28 1.27 -22.31
C GLY A 582 14.51 2.09 -22.69
N LEU A 583 14.62 2.53 -23.93
CA LEU A 583 15.68 3.45 -24.34
C LEU A 583 15.16 4.88 -24.25
N GLN A 584 15.97 5.81 -23.75
CA GLN A 584 15.58 7.21 -23.57
C GLN A 584 16.38 8.12 -24.52
N ALA A 585 15.96 9.37 -24.63
CA ALA A 585 16.69 10.40 -25.36
C ALA A 585 18.16 10.43 -24.94
N THR A 586 19.04 10.58 -25.92
CA THR A 586 20.48 10.78 -25.72
C THR A 586 20.83 12.25 -25.99
N GLY A 587 21.90 12.78 -25.40
CA GLY A 587 22.35 14.15 -25.65
C GLY A 587 21.92 15.21 -24.61
N PHE A 588 21.62 14.81 -23.37
CA PHE A 588 21.43 15.75 -22.26
C PHE A 588 22.73 16.53 -21.98
N ALA A 589 22.64 17.81 -21.62
CA ALA A 589 23.78 18.65 -21.20
C ALA A 589 24.96 18.81 -22.20
N GLY A 590 24.74 18.63 -23.51
CA GLY A 590 25.71 19.02 -24.55
C GLY A 590 26.61 17.91 -25.10
N ASP A 591 26.24 16.64 -24.94
CA ASP A 591 26.80 15.53 -25.73
C ASP A 591 26.53 15.71 -27.25
N ASP A 592 27.35 15.08 -28.10
CA ASP A 592 27.21 15.12 -29.56
C ASP A 592 25.82 14.62 -30.00
N ARG A 593 24.98 15.55 -30.48
CA ARG A 593 23.66 15.23 -31.04
C ARG A 593 23.83 14.53 -32.39
N PRO A 594 23.10 13.44 -32.68
CA PRO A 594 23.21 12.76 -33.97
C PRO A 594 22.90 13.72 -35.13
N GLY A 595 23.77 13.77 -36.14
CA GLY A 595 23.61 14.59 -37.34
C GLY A 595 22.67 13.97 -38.38
N SER A 596 22.35 12.69 -38.23
CA SER A 596 21.40 11.98 -39.09
C SER A 596 20.55 10.96 -38.33
N PHE A 597 19.40 10.58 -38.89
CA PHE A 597 18.58 9.50 -38.33
C PHE A 597 19.33 8.16 -38.27
N GLY A 598 20.27 7.93 -39.21
CA GLY A 598 21.12 6.76 -39.19
C GLY A 598 22.10 6.74 -38.02
N GLU A 599 22.67 7.89 -37.66
CA GLU A 599 23.52 8.03 -36.47
C GLU A 599 22.71 7.84 -35.18
N LEU A 600 21.48 8.38 -35.12
CA LEU A 600 20.58 8.16 -33.99
C LEU A 600 20.30 6.66 -33.78
N ALA A 601 20.04 5.93 -34.87
CA ALA A 601 19.82 4.49 -34.81
C ALA A 601 21.06 3.72 -34.37
N GLU A 602 22.27 4.13 -34.78
CA GLU A 602 23.52 3.52 -34.31
C GLU A 602 23.77 3.77 -32.82
N THR A 603 23.46 4.96 -32.32
CA THR A 603 23.54 5.26 -30.88
C THR A 603 22.68 4.30 -30.07
N TYR A 604 21.41 4.10 -30.47
CA TYR A 604 20.53 3.15 -29.81
C TYR A 604 20.96 1.69 -30.00
N LEU A 605 21.49 1.35 -31.17
CA LEU A 605 22.01 0.01 -31.44
C LEU A 605 23.22 -0.32 -30.56
N GLY A 606 24.06 0.66 -30.24
CA GLY A 606 25.15 0.52 -29.27
C GLY A 606 24.64 0.12 -27.88
N LEU A 607 23.57 0.76 -27.40
CA LEU A 607 22.93 0.43 -26.13
C LEU A 607 22.28 -0.97 -26.15
N ILE A 608 21.64 -1.34 -27.25
CA ILE A 608 21.06 -2.68 -27.43
C ILE A 608 22.16 -3.74 -27.39
N ARG A 609 23.28 -3.53 -28.10
CA ARG A 609 24.40 -4.48 -28.16
C ARG A 609 25.12 -4.64 -26.81
N ALA A 610 25.07 -3.64 -25.93
CA ALA A 610 25.61 -3.76 -24.58
C ALA A 610 24.85 -4.80 -23.74
N VAL A 611 23.56 -5.02 -24.02
CA VAL A 611 22.68 -5.97 -23.34
C VAL A 611 22.52 -7.27 -24.12
N CYS A 612 22.52 -7.18 -25.45
CA CYS A 612 22.27 -8.28 -26.39
C CYS A 612 23.41 -8.35 -27.43
N PRO A 613 24.60 -8.85 -27.05
CA PRO A 613 25.76 -8.89 -27.95
C PRO A 613 25.57 -9.84 -29.14
N ASP A 614 24.72 -10.85 -29.00
CA ASP A 614 24.37 -11.82 -30.04
C ASP A 614 23.30 -11.29 -31.02
N GLY A 615 22.77 -10.10 -30.78
CA GLY A 615 21.79 -9.43 -31.64
C GLY A 615 20.43 -10.09 -31.68
N ARG A 616 20.12 -11.03 -30.76
CA ARG A 616 18.84 -11.73 -30.65
C ARG A 616 17.88 -11.01 -29.71
N CYS A 617 17.02 -10.15 -30.24
CA CYS A 617 16.13 -9.33 -29.41
C CYS A 617 14.78 -9.03 -30.06
N SER A 618 13.83 -8.57 -29.26
CA SER A 618 12.59 -7.95 -29.74
C SER A 618 12.71 -6.43 -29.62
N VAL A 619 12.33 -5.71 -30.66
CA VAL A 619 12.35 -4.24 -30.69
C VAL A 619 10.95 -3.71 -30.96
N MET A 620 10.54 -2.69 -30.22
CA MET A 620 9.20 -2.14 -30.31
C MET A 620 9.16 -0.66 -29.97
N GLY A 621 8.19 0.07 -30.50
CA GLY A 621 8.08 1.50 -30.23
C GLY A 621 6.76 2.09 -30.65
N TRP A 622 6.38 3.17 -29.95
CA TRP A 622 5.21 3.99 -30.23
C TRP A 622 5.60 5.27 -30.97
N SER A 623 4.79 5.67 -31.94
CA SER A 623 4.99 6.91 -32.72
C SER A 623 6.39 6.94 -33.36
N PHE A 624 7.17 8.00 -33.12
CA PHE A 624 8.57 8.11 -33.50
C PHE A 624 9.41 6.87 -33.13
N GLY A 625 9.18 6.30 -31.94
CA GLY A 625 9.88 5.11 -31.48
C GLY A 625 9.69 3.91 -32.38
N GLY A 626 8.55 3.77 -33.07
CA GLY A 626 8.32 2.70 -34.03
C GLY A 626 9.16 2.85 -35.31
N VAL A 627 9.39 4.09 -35.76
CA VAL A 627 10.28 4.37 -36.90
C VAL A 627 11.74 4.04 -36.53
N VAL A 628 12.15 4.39 -35.31
CA VAL A 628 13.48 4.02 -34.77
C VAL A 628 13.60 2.50 -34.62
N ALA A 629 12.59 1.83 -34.07
CA ALA A 629 12.56 0.37 -33.93
C ALA A 629 12.70 -0.34 -35.27
N HIS A 630 12.04 0.16 -36.31
CA HIS A 630 12.15 -0.34 -37.67
C HIS A 630 13.58 -0.17 -38.24
N GLU A 631 14.18 1.01 -38.13
CA GLU A 631 15.54 1.25 -38.62
C GLU A 631 16.58 0.41 -37.87
N ILE A 632 16.41 0.22 -36.55
CA ILE A 632 17.22 -0.71 -35.75
C ILE A 632 17.05 -2.14 -36.24
N ALA A 633 15.82 -2.56 -36.57
CA ALA A 633 15.56 -3.91 -37.07
C ALA A 633 16.28 -4.17 -38.41
N VAL A 634 16.29 -3.18 -39.32
CA VAL A 634 17.04 -3.25 -40.58
C VAL A 634 18.54 -3.39 -40.30
N ARG A 635 19.11 -2.55 -39.42
CA ARG A 635 20.55 -2.56 -39.11
C ARG A 635 21.00 -3.82 -38.38
N LEU A 636 20.17 -4.32 -37.46
CA LEU A 636 20.41 -5.60 -36.79
C LEU A 636 20.51 -6.73 -37.82
N ALA A 637 19.55 -6.81 -38.74
CA ALA A 637 19.56 -7.81 -39.81
C ALA A 637 20.78 -7.66 -40.74
N GLU A 638 21.15 -6.43 -41.13
CA GLU A 638 22.35 -6.16 -41.95
C GLU A 638 23.65 -6.56 -41.25
N SER A 639 23.68 -6.49 -39.91
CA SER A 639 24.83 -6.89 -39.08
C SER A 639 24.81 -8.36 -38.64
N GLY A 640 23.83 -9.16 -39.09
CA GLY A 640 23.71 -10.58 -38.78
C GLY A 640 22.98 -10.94 -37.48
N GLY A 641 22.33 -9.96 -36.82
CA GLY A 641 21.45 -10.18 -35.68
C GLY A 641 20.07 -10.70 -36.05
N GLU A 642 19.33 -11.22 -35.07
CA GLU A 642 17.97 -11.77 -35.25
C GLU A 642 16.94 -10.95 -34.48
N VAL A 643 16.06 -10.27 -35.22
CA VAL A 643 14.92 -9.56 -34.64
C VAL A 643 13.76 -10.53 -34.45
N ARG A 644 13.53 -10.96 -33.21
CA ARG A 644 12.46 -11.91 -32.86
C ARG A 644 11.07 -11.36 -33.13
N ASN A 645 10.86 -10.10 -32.77
CA ASN A 645 9.60 -9.38 -32.97
C ASN A 645 9.91 -7.91 -33.23
N LEU A 646 9.29 -7.35 -34.28
CA LEU A 646 9.17 -5.91 -34.50
C LEU A 646 7.71 -5.52 -34.20
N VAL A 647 7.48 -4.67 -33.20
CA VAL A 647 6.12 -4.21 -32.84
C VAL A 647 6.01 -2.69 -32.96
N LEU A 648 5.05 -2.24 -33.75
CA LEU A 648 4.84 -0.84 -34.10
C LEU A 648 3.52 -0.37 -33.51
N PHE A 649 3.55 0.58 -32.58
CA PHE A 649 2.34 1.19 -32.02
C PHE A 649 2.08 2.53 -32.69
N ASP A 650 1.01 2.58 -33.47
CA ASP A 650 0.52 3.74 -34.22
C ASP A 650 1.62 4.61 -34.83
N SER A 651 2.51 3.95 -35.58
CA SER A 651 3.68 4.57 -36.22
C SER A 651 3.47 4.64 -37.73
N VAL A 652 3.98 5.68 -38.38
CA VAL A 652 3.89 5.87 -39.83
C VAL A 652 5.29 5.76 -40.46
N PRO A 653 5.47 5.09 -41.61
CA PRO A 653 6.76 5.06 -42.31
C PRO A 653 7.29 6.47 -42.59
N ALA A 654 8.58 6.69 -42.33
CA ALA A 654 9.22 7.96 -42.61
C ALA A 654 9.43 8.15 -44.12
N VAL A 655 8.97 9.30 -44.62
CA VAL A 655 9.18 9.74 -46.00
C VAL A 655 9.88 11.09 -45.95
N ARG A 656 10.92 11.25 -46.77
CA ARG A 656 11.72 12.46 -46.83
C ARG A 656 10.85 13.65 -47.23
N ARG A 657 10.80 14.69 -46.40
CA ARG A 657 10.08 15.95 -46.63
C ARG A 657 11.05 17.08 -47.01
N GLU A 658 10.55 18.11 -47.70
CA GLU A 658 11.29 19.37 -47.84
C GLU A 658 11.32 20.04 -46.46
N VAL A 659 12.52 20.27 -45.93
CA VAL A 659 12.71 20.75 -44.55
C VAL A 659 12.32 22.22 -44.49
N ALA A 660 11.30 22.56 -43.71
CA ALA A 660 11.07 23.94 -43.28
C ALA A 660 12.11 24.32 -42.22
N ASP A 661 12.65 25.54 -42.27
CA ASP A 661 13.68 26.00 -41.33
C ASP A 661 13.18 26.06 -39.86
N GLU A 662 11.85 26.14 -39.66
CA GLU A 662 11.21 26.24 -38.35
C GLU A 662 10.11 25.16 -38.18
N VAL A 663 10.04 24.57 -36.98
CA VAL A 663 8.97 23.62 -36.61
C VAL A 663 7.71 24.44 -36.30
N PRO A 664 6.55 24.12 -36.91
CA PRO A 664 5.30 24.84 -36.64
C PRO A 664 4.93 24.88 -35.15
N GLU A 665 4.27 25.94 -34.71
CA GLU A 665 3.98 26.20 -33.28
C GLU A 665 2.99 25.18 -32.68
N ASP A 666 2.03 24.71 -33.48
CA ASP A 666 1.12 23.61 -33.16
C ASP A 666 1.86 22.29 -32.88
N TRP A 667 2.91 22.00 -33.66
CA TRP A 667 3.75 20.81 -33.44
C TRP A 667 4.59 20.91 -32.16
N LEU A 668 5.01 22.13 -31.77
CA LEU A 668 5.70 22.34 -30.48
C LEU A 668 4.76 22.11 -29.29
N GLU A 669 3.48 22.42 -29.44
CA GLU A 669 2.45 22.13 -28.44
C GLU A 669 2.22 20.62 -28.33
N ASP A 670 2.10 19.90 -29.45
CA ASP A 670 1.98 18.44 -29.49
C ASP A 670 3.19 17.73 -28.86
N ILE A 671 4.41 18.22 -29.12
CA ILE A 671 5.64 17.70 -28.47
C ILE A 671 5.57 17.88 -26.95
N ARG A 672 5.14 19.06 -26.49
CA ARG A 672 5.01 19.34 -25.05
C ARG A 672 3.95 18.46 -24.41
N GLU A 673 2.85 18.21 -25.11
CA GLU A 673 1.82 17.26 -24.67
C GLU A 673 2.34 15.82 -24.66
N SER A 674 3.10 15.40 -25.68
CA SER A 674 3.72 14.07 -25.75
C SER A 674 4.73 13.84 -24.63
N ILE A 675 5.54 14.84 -24.26
CA ILE A 675 6.46 14.79 -23.11
C ILE A 675 5.67 14.64 -21.80
N ARG A 676 4.57 15.40 -21.65
CA ARG A 676 3.68 15.31 -20.48
C ARG A 676 2.92 13.98 -20.40
N GLY A 677 2.51 13.43 -21.55
CA GLY A 677 1.77 12.18 -21.69
C GLY A 677 2.64 10.93 -21.50
N SER A 678 3.87 10.95 -22.02
CA SER A 678 4.84 9.86 -21.90
C SER A 678 5.26 9.60 -20.44
N GLY A 679 5.21 10.63 -19.59
CA GLY A 679 5.54 10.52 -18.17
C GLY A 679 4.40 10.05 -17.27
N GLY A 680 3.14 10.10 -17.71
CA GLY A 680 2.00 9.85 -16.80
C GLY A 680 2.12 10.68 -15.51
N ALA A 681 2.00 10.05 -14.34
CA ALA A 681 2.20 10.74 -13.04
C ALA A 681 3.63 11.25 -12.79
N ALA A 682 4.61 10.83 -13.61
CA ALA A 682 6.02 11.22 -13.50
C ALA A 682 6.39 12.44 -14.37
N SER A 683 5.49 12.97 -15.20
CA SER A 683 5.78 14.20 -15.97
C SER A 683 5.87 15.45 -15.09
N GLY A 684 5.26 15.42 -13.91
CA GLY A 684 5.44 16.44 -12.87
C GLY A 684 6.84 16.46 -12.26
N GLU A 685 7.70 15.48 -12.59
CA GLU A 685 9.05 15.32 -12.03
C GLU A 685 10.19 15.99 -12.79
N LEU A 686 9.87 16.53 -13.98
CA LEU A 686 10.86 17.14 -14.84
C LEU A 686 11.07 18.59 -14.39
N THR A 687 12.31 18.94 -14.02
CA THR A 687 12.66 20.35 -13.82
C THR A 687 12.48 21.13 -15.12
N ASP A 688 12.24 22.45 -15.03
CA ASP A 688 12.11 23.30 -16.23
C ASP A 688 13.32 23.16 -17.18
N ALA A 689 14.52 22.90 -16.64
CA ALA A 689 15.73 22.66 -17.41
C ALA A 689 15.69 21.31 -18.16
N VAL A 690 15.25 20.22 -17.51
CA VAL A 690 15.10 18.91 -18.16
C VAL A 690 13.96 18.94 -19.19
N PHE A 691 12.87 19.64 -18.88
CA PHE A 691 11.75 19.83 -19.82
C PHE A 691 12.20 20.62 -21.06
N HIS A 692 13.02 21.66 -20.88
CA HIS A 692 13.64 22.41 -21.97
C HIS A 692 14.55 21.52 -22.82
N ASP A 693 15.45 20.76 -22.20
CA ASP A 693 16.35 19.82 -22.91
C ASP A 693 15.57 18.75 -23.69
N LEU A 694 14.51 18.19 -23.11
CA LEU A 694 13.63 17.22 -23.79
C LEU A 694 12.89 17.86 -24.97
N SER A 695 12.42 19.10 -24.83
CA SER A 695 11.81 19.85 -25.94
C SER A 695 12.79 20.09 -27.08
N ASP A 696 14.05 20.42 -26.77
CA ASP A 696 15.11 20.61 -27.76
C ASP A 696 15.46 19.30 -28.47
N ILE A 697 15.57 18.21 -27.71
CA ILE A 697 15.86 16.87 -28.25
C ILE A 697 14.70 16.38 -29.13
N ALA A 698 13.46 16.59 -28.71
CA ALA A 698 12.28 16.24 -29.50
C ALA A 698 12.23 17.03 -30.82
N THR A 699 12.48 18.35 -30.76
CA THR A 699 12.56 19.23 -31.94
C THR A 699 13.65 18.76 -32.90
N HIS A 700 14.82 18.39 -32.39
CA HIS A 700 15.91 17.83 -33.18
C HIS A 700 15.52 16.49 -33.82
N SER A 701 14.91 15.59 -33.04
CA SER A 701 14.48 14.25 -33.48
C SER A 701 13.45 14.32 -34.60
N LEU A 702 12.54 15.31 -34.57
CA LEU A 702 11.59 15.57 -35.66
C LEU A 702 12.30 15.93 -36.97
N ARG A 703 13.32 16.80 -36.91
CA ARG A 703 14.12 17.17 -38.09
C ARG A 703 14.84 15.95 -38.67
N LEU A 704 15.37 15.07 -37.81
CA LEU A 704 16.01 13.83 -38.23
C LEU A 704 15.03 12.92 -38.98
N VAL A 705 13.81 12.71 -38.45
CA VAL A 705 12.83 11.84 -39.14
C VAL A 705 12.33 12.44 -40.45
N TRP A 706 12.17 13.76 -40.56
CA TRP A 706 11.82 14.42 -41.84
C TRP A 706 12.90 14.29 -42.91
N SER A 707 14.16 14.14 -42.51
CA SER A 707 15.28 13.89 -43.42
C SER A 707 15.46 12.39 -43.78
N HIS A 708 14.73 11.50 -43.09
CA HIS A 708 14.88 10.05 -43.22
C HIS A 708 13.89 9.45 -44.22
N ARG A 709 14.24 8.27 -44.74
CA ARG A 709 13.36 7.42 -45.52
C ARG A 709 13.46 5.99 -44.98
N SER A 710 12.33 5.46 -44.51
CA SER A 710 12.27 4.07 -44.02
C SER A 710 12.69 3.09 -45.12
N ARG A 711 13.53 2.12 -44.73
CA ARG A 711 14.15 1.13 -45.62
C ARG A 711 13.33 -0.17 -45.68
N VAL A 712 13.76 -1.14 -46.49
CA VAL A 712 13.11 -2.46 -46.54
C VAL A 712 13.66 -3.35 -45.42
N PHE A 713 12.78 -3.99 -44.67
CA PHE A 713 13.08 -4.97 -43.63
C PHE A 713 12.59 -6.38 -44.03
N GLY A 714 13.49 -7.35 -43.99
CA GLY A 714 13.21 -8.73 -44.40
C GLY A 714 12.33 -9.56 -43.45
N GLY A 715 12.14 -9.09 -42.21
CA GLY A 715 11.44 -9.83 -41.15
C GLY A 715 9.93 -9.61 -41.10
N ARG A 716 9.31 -10.02 -39.98
CA ARG A 716 7.87 -9.85 -39.71
C ARG A 716 7.64 -8.70 -38.75
N ALA A 717 6.49 -8.05 -38.84
CA ALA A 717 6.06 -7.03 -37.88
C ALA A 717 4.61 -7.22 -37.40
N VAL A 718 4.32 -6.72 -36.21
CA VAL A 718 2.97 -6.51 -35.69
C VAL A 718 2.74 -5.00 -35.61
N SER A 719 1.67 -4.50 -36.20
CA SER A 719 1.31 -3.09 -36.20
C SER A 719 -0.04 -2.89 -35.52
N PHE A 720 -0.12 -1.91 -34.62
CA PHE A 720 -1.36 -1.42 -34.05
C PHE A 720 -1.65 -0.04 -34.61
N GLU A 721 -2.81 0.17 -35.23
CA GLU A 721 -3.14 1.42 -35.93
C GLU A 721 -4.41 2.05 -35.37
N THR A 722 -4.39 3.37 -35.14
CA THR A 722 -5.57 4.17 -34.78
C THR A 722 -6.22 4.78 -36.02
N ASP A 723 -7.51 5.10 -35.96
CA ASP A 723 -8.19 5.84 -37.05
C ASP A 723 -7.73 7.31 -37.14
N ASP A 724 -7.19 7.86 -36.04
CA ASP A 724 -6.68 9.23 -35.91
C ASP A 724 -5.49 9.50 -36.85
N SER A 725 -4.55 8.55 -36.91
CA SER A 725 -3.35 8.63 -37.75
C SER A 725 -3.60 8.24 -39.23
N ARG A 726 -4.86 8.05 -39.65
CA ARG A 726 -5.19 7.61 -41.02
C ARG A 726 -4.80 8.65 -42.08
N ALA A 727 -5.07 9.93 -41.82
CA ALA A 727 -4.75 10.99 -42.76
C ALA A 727 -3.24 11.13 -42.98
N GLU A 728 -2.44 10.94 -41.93
CA GLU A 728 -0.97 10.95 -42.03
C GLU A 728 -0.43 9.74 -42.81
N ARG A 729 -0.99 8.54 -42.57
CA ARG A 729 -0.65 7.34 -43.36
C ARG A 729 -0.98 7.50 -44.84
N ASP A 730 -2.16 8.04 -45.15
CA ASP A 730 -2.57 8.31 -46.54
C ASP A 730 -1.63 9.35 -47.19
N ALA A 731 -1.20 10.37 -46.45
CA ALA A 731 -0.26 11.40 -46.92
C ALA A 731 1.17 10.88 -47.12
N ALA A 732 1.63 9.89 -46.34
CA ALA A 732 2.94 9.28 -46.51
C ALA A 732 3.06 8.51 -47.84
N GLY A 733 1.95 7.95 -48.36
CA GLY A 733 1.92 7.24 -49.63
C GLY A 733 2.72 5.93 -49.67
N VAL A 734 3.17 5.45 -48.50
CA VAL A 734 3.88 4.17 -48.30
C VAL A 734 3.39 3.55 -46.99
N ALA A 735 3.04 2.26 -47.00
CA ALA A 735 2.61 1.52 -45.81
C ALA A 735 3.72 0.62 -45.27
N TRP A 736 3.63 0.20 -44.00
CA TRP A 736 4.56 -0.80 -43.45
C TRP A 736 4.54 -2.12 -44.23
N ALA A 737 3.41 -2.49 -44.82
CA ALA A 737 3.29 -3.66 -45.68
C ALA A 737 4.17 -3.60 -46.95
N ASP A 738 4.52 -2.40 -47.42
CA ASP A 738 5.42 -2.20 -48.57
C ASP A 738 6.90 -2.33 -48.20
N LEU A 739 7.22 -2.15 -46.91
CA LEU A 739 8.60 -2.09 -46.40
C LEU A 739 8.99 -3.35 -45.60
N VAL A 740 8.03 -4.09 -45.05
CA VAL A 740 8.28 -5.30 -44.25
C VAL A 740 7.91 -6.55 -45.05
N THR A 741 8.89 -7.17 -45.70
CA THR A 741 8.64 -8.23 -46.69
C THR A 741 8.30 -9.60 -46.09
N GLY A 742 8.58 -9.84 -44.80
CA GLY A 742 8.17 -11.06 -44.12
C GLY A 742 6.69 -11.07 -43.68
N GLY A 743 6.00 -9.94 -43.82
CA GLY A 743 4.57 -9.77 -43.54
C GLY A 743 4.29 -8.93 -42.30
N VAL A 744 3.17 -8.19 -42.34
CA VAL A 744 2.69 -7.32 -41.26
C VAL A 744 1.33 -7.78 -40.78
N GLU A 745 1.22 -8.13 -39.50
CA GLU A 745 -0.07 -8.36 -38.82
C GLU A 745 -0.58 -7.01 -38.29
N THR A 746 -1.78 -6.58 -38.73
CA THR A 746 -2.31 -5.25 -38.39
C THR A 746 -3.55 -5.36 -37.50
N HIS A 747 -3.55 -4.64 -36.37
CA HIS A 747 -4.67 -4.55 -35.43
C HIS A 747 -5.16 -3.11 -35.34
N ARG A 748 -6.46 -2.88 -35.56
CA ARG A 748 -7.07 -1.55 -35.39
C ARG A 748 -7.42 -1.27 -33.94
N LEU A 749 -7.12 -0.06 -33.48
CA LEU A 749 -7.41 0.44 -32.15
C LEU A 749 -8.50 1.50 -32.18
N LEU A 750 -9.49 1.35 -31.31
CA LEU A 750 -10.51 2.37 -31.04
C LEU A 750 -10.01 3.27 -29.91
N CYS A 751 -9.10 4.20 -30.26
CA CYS A 751 -8.55 5.26 -29.43
C CYS A 751 -7.83 6.30 -30.30
N THR A 752 -7.48 7.45 -29.71
CA THR A 752 -6.61 8.47 -30.34
C THR A 752 -5.13 8.06 -30.32
N HIS A 753 -4.27 8.79 -31.03
CA HIS A 753 -2.81 8.53 -31.06
C HIS A 753 -2.19 8.56 -29.66
N GLU A 754 -2.55 9.55 -28.84
CA GLU A 754 -2.03 9.74 -27.48
C GLU A 754 -2.53 8.69 -26.48
N GLU A 755 -3.72 8.12 -26.72
CA GLU A 755 -4.30 7.11 -25.84
C GLU A 755 -3.71 5.71 -26.04
N VAL A 756 -2.91 5.47 -27.08
CA VAL A 756 -2.37 4.13 -27.41
C VAL A 756 -1.58 3.53 -26.25
N MET A 757 -0.89 4.37 -25.47
CA MET A 757 -0.12 3.95 -24.29
C MET A 757 -0.94 3.91 -23.00
N ASN A 758 -2.23 4.28 -23.00
CA ASN A 758 -3.07 4.25 -21.80
C ASN A 758 -3.30 2.83 -21.27
N ALA A 759 -3.42 2.69 -19.95
CA ALA A 759 -3.55 1.39 -19.29
C ALA A 759 -4.72 0.55 -19.85
N ALA A 760 -5.85 1.18 -20.19
CA ALA A 760 -6.98 0.48 -20.80
C ALA A 760 -6.68 -0.07 -22.20
N VAL A 761 -5.91 0.66 -23.01
CA VAL A 761 -5.52 0.23 -24.36
C VAL A 761 -4.41 -0.82 -24.28
N VAL A 762 -3.40 -0.61 -23.42
CA VAL A 762 -2.33 -1.58 -23.15
C VAL A 762 -2.87 -2.92 -22.64
N ARG A 763 -3.93 -2.93 -21.81
CA ARG A 763 -4.58 -4.19 -21.41
C ARG A 763 -5.15 -5.00 -22.58
N ARG A 764 -5.55 -4.33 -23.67
CA ARG A 764 -6.07 -4.96 -24.90
C ARG A 764 -4.94 -5.38 -25.85
N THR A 765 -3.91 -4.57 -26.00
CA THR A 765 -2.79 -4.84 -26.92
C THR A 765 -1.74 -5.77 -26.31
N GLY A 766 -1.55 -5.74 -25.00
CA GLY A 766 -0.58 -6.54 -24.25
C GLY A 766 -0.68 -8.05 -24.49
N PRO A 767 -1.88 -8.68 -24.46
CA PRO A 767 -2.04 -10.09 -24.79
C PRO A 767 -1.61 -10.45 -26.23
N VAL A 768 -1.79 -9.54 -27.18
CA VAL A 768 -1.38 -9.71 -28.59
C VAL A 768 0.14 -9.63 -28.71
N VAL A 769 0.76 -8.64 -28.07
CA VAL A 769 2.23 -8.52 -27.97
C VAL A 769 2.83 -9.79 -27.34
N ALA A 770 2.23 -10.27 -26.25
CA ALA A 770 2.66 -11.49 -25.58
C ALA A 770 2.48 -12.74 -26.45
N ALA A 771 1.45 -12.78 -27.31
CA ALA A 771 1.23 -13.87 -28.25
C ALA A 771 2.27 -13.87 -29.37
N ALA A 772 2.59 -12.71 -29.95
CA ALA A 772 3.66 -12.57 -30.94
C ALA A 772 5.00 -13.09 -30.40
N MET A 773 5.31 -12.75 -29.14
CA MET A 773 6.53 -13.22 -28.47
C MET A 773 6.57 -14.74 -28.22
N ARG A 774 5.42 -15.42 -28.15
CA ARG A 774 5.34 -16.88 -27.95
C ARG A 774 5.41 -17.69 -29.24
N GLY A 775 5.12 -17.07 -30.39
CA GLY A 775 4.93 -17.74 -31.68
C GLY A 775 6.19 -18.18 -32.43
N ASN A 776 7.38 -17.91 -31.91
CA ASN A 776 8.66 -18.10 -32.62
C ASN A 776 9.59 -19.11 -31.91
N ARG A 777 9.04 -20.26 -31.50
CA ARG A 777 9.83 -21.41 -31.01
C ARG A 777 10.35 -22.29 -32.13
#